data_AF-A0A927N9G0-F1
#
_entry.id   AF-A0A927N9G0-F1
#
_cell.length_a   1.000
_cell.length_b   1.000
_cell.length_c   1.000
_cell.angle_alpha   90.00
_cell.angle_beta   90.00
_cell.angle_gamma   90.00
#
_symmetry.space_group_name_H-M   'P 1'
#
loop_
_entity.id
_entity.type
_entity.pdbx_description
1 polymer ?
#
loop_
_entity_poly.entity_id
_entity_poly.type
_entity_poly.pdbx_seq_one_letter_code
_entity_poly.pdbx_strand_id
1 'polypeptide(L)'
;MAKKRSFKRALIMAILSMVVCLSMFAGTTFAWFTDSVTSSKNVIKAGNLDIELYYDNSVTDDWTKLTKDTNVFEDTLWEPGHTEVVKFKVVNEGSLALKYQLGVHVDSEVGSINKNEEAFKLSDFIKYGIVEGEQTYANRDEAIKAVDATATLLNAGYSSGAVQLDAKKEKYVTMVVYMPTTVDNEANAKDDTLAPTINLAINLFATQVEAESDSFGPDYDENSPQFSIDKVNALLAENKDATLVDCVAVDGVLYAPAGYTGTLTLQNSTIKGIQAEGNLNLKIAGNVVVNAKGSGVATIADDVTAPVFNGSAISANGKLNISGNGTLSAIAADVNGAFGIGGLNATEVNIKDITIDKAFGGYAYGVGDDEKYYKDAPEGGSAIGSAINGAVINLDNVTVKKAVGGSKSAGIGARYHVGVDVNIKDSTIEYVEGGVTAAGIGASRVSNGASENATTITITNSTVKAVGGEYGAGIGSGYDTHCQKVQPLVTINIVDSTIEAQGGKYSAGVGTGYHTAALAGEIKNSTVNAKSGIKVYKATYTSAMDIGFGVVDPSREGVQTASKIIYNGVEISMEKAPIVVDGTDALNGALSEGKDVVLSSNTSYTLPSLSGKTGIVIEGAADGSSSISAVNSFNFGEDTTIKNVTFESDGAHSVRYATTSGDVVFDNVVFEGRQYGFHVDNANNGTITFNNCTFYGRNALASTGKYVFNNCTFKYTYSNYNTTNIYSEATFNNCKWDSKLELAIDPGAKAIVDGEVITQRVVFIADARALESFQQSVNWKNNTYAGVTVMLSADIDMKDAYYANWIPIGQTGATQFKGTFDGHGYTISNLNVNATSQTGGHYSSGLFGWLNNAIVKNVTFVNATVKGNHNVGVVAGYMETSGCTISNCHVIGATVVANHANNDACGDKVGVIVGHAGNAGVKVENCTVKDATVTAGRDAGQVVGAALTANVVNCSAENVTVTANGQCTGANVNNAVIGRVLD
;
A
#
# COMPACT_ATOMS: atom_id res chain seq x y z
N MET A 1 27.78 -24.28 -104.39
CA MET A 1 27.53 -23.07 -103.57
C MET A 1 26.05 -22.75 -103.59
N ALA A 2 25.31 -22.46 -102.54
CA ALA A 2 25.32 -22.82 -101.13
C ALA A 2 23.86 -22.56 -100.65
N LYS A 3 23.36 -23.36 -99.69
CA LYS A 3 22.18 -23.12 -98.82
C LYS A 3 20.99 -22.32 -99.40
N LYS A 4 19.95 -23.01 -99.89
CA LYS A 4 18.59 -22.42 -99.94
C LYS A 4 17.44 -23.33 -99.48
N ARG A 5 17.68 -24.64 -99.25
CA ARG A 5 16.62 -25.59 -98.84
C ARG A 5 16.42 -25.75 -97.33
N SER A 6 17.38 -25.36 -96.48
CA SER A 6 17.21 -25.49 -95.02
C SER A 6 16.44 -24.32 -94.39
N PHE A 7 16.44 -23.13 -94.99
CA PHE A 7 15.83 -21.95 -94.36
C PHE A 7 14.30 -22.02 -94.33
N LYS A 8 13.63 -22.46 -95.40
CA LYS A 8 12.15 -22.58 -95.40
C LYS A 8 11.63 -23.66 -94.43
N ARG A 9 12.31 -24.80 -94.33
CA ARG A 9 11.93 -25.88 -93.38
C ARG A 9 12.25 -25.51 -91.94
N ALA A 10 13.40 -24.87 -91.69
CA ALA A 10 13.73 -24.32 -90.38
C ALA A 10 12.76 -23.19 -89.98
N LEU A 11 12.33 -22.34 -90.92
CA LEU A 11 11.36 -21.27 -90.65
C LEU A 11 9.96 -21.84 -90.36
N ILE A 12 9.50 -22.85 -91.10
CA ILE A 12 8.21 -23.52 -90.80
C ILE A 12 8.28 -24.26 -89.47
N MET A 13 9.38 -24.95 -89.17
CA MET A 13 9.57 -25.62 -87.87
C MET A 13 9.71 -24.61 -86.72
N ALA A 14 10.35 -23.46 -86.94
CA ALA A 14 10.45 -22.40 -85.96
C ALA A 14 9.10 -21.71 -85.72
N ILE A 15 8.32 -21.45 -86.78
CA ILE A 15 6.95 -20.92 -86.64
C ILE A 15 6.05 -21.94 -85.95
N LEU A 16 6.10 -23.22 -86.33
CA LEU A 16 5.31 -24.27 -85.70
C LEU A 16 5.72 -24.47 -84.23
N SER A 17 7.02 -24.45 -83.93
CA SER A 17 7.53 -24.47 -82.56
C SER A 17 7.12 -23.25 -81.77
N MET A 18 7.10 -22.05 -82.38
CA MET A 18 6.69 -20.83 -81.70
C MET A 18 5.18 -20.77 -81.50
N VAL A 19 4.39 -21.32 -82.42
CA VAL A 19 2.94 -21.51 -82.23
C VAL A 19 2.69 -22.54 -81.14
N VAL A 20 3.40 -23.67 -81.10
CA VAL A 20 3.29 -24.65 -80.01
C VAL A 20 3.74 -24.05 -78.67
N CYS A 21 4.85 -23.30 -78.64
CA CYS A 21 5.30 -22.60 -77.45
C CYS A 21 4.31 -21.53 -77.00
N LEU A 22 3.70 -20.76 -77.91
CA LEU A 22 2.68 -19.76 -77.58
C LEU A 22 1.35 -20.42 -77.18
N SER A 23 1.02 -21.59 -77.72
CA SER A 23 -0.17 -22.38 -77.34
C SER A 23 0.00 -23.00 -75.96
N MET A 24 1.18 -23.55 -75.69
CA MET A 24 1.55 -24.04 -74.37
C MET A 24 1.67 -22.89 -73.38
N PHE A 25 2.24 -21.75 -73.76
CA PHE A 25 2.32 -20.55 -72.93
C PHE A 25 0.92 -20.04 -72.60
N ALA A 26 0.04 -19.87 -73.60
CA ALA A 26 -1.36 -19.49 -73.40
C ALA A 26 -2.13 -20.50 -72.54
N GLY A 27 -1.93 -21.81 -72.74
CA GLY A 27 -2.55 -22.87 -71.94
C GLY A 27 -2.03 -22.93 -70.49
N THR A 28 -0.72 -22.73 -70.28
CA THR A 28 -0.11 -22.68 -68.95
C THR A 28 -0.43 -21.39 -68.21
N THR A 29 -0.60 -20.26 -68.92
CA THR A 29 -1.05 -19.01 -68.30
C THR A 29 -2.54 -19.04 -67.99
N PHE A 30 -3.38 -19.69 -68.80
CA PHE A 30 -4.82 -19.81 -68.49
C PHE A 30 -5.05 -20.62 -67.20
N ALA A 31 -4.24 -21.65 -66.93
CA ALA A 31 -4.28 -22.41 -65.66
C ALA A 31 -3.76 -21.61 -64.44
N TRP A 32 -2.96 -20.56 -64.64
CA TRP A 32 -2.45 -19.70 -63.58
C TRP A 32 -3.42 -18.56 -63.21
N PHE A 33 -4.45 -18.33 -64.02
CA PHE A 33 -5.47 -17.29 -63.81
C PHE A 33 -6.90 -17.83 -63.72
N THR A 34 -7.08 -19.14 -63.50
CA THR A 34 -8.39 -19.73 -63.22
C THR A 34 -8.39 -20.38 -61.85
N ASP A 35 -9.20 -19.86 -60.94
CA ASP A 35 -9.32 -20.29 -59.55
C ASP A 35 -9.92 -21.70 -59.37
N SER A 36 -10.15 -22.43 -60.46
CA SER A 36 -10.62 -23.82 -60.43
C SER A 36 -10.11 -24.68 -61.58
N VAL A 37 -9.65 -25.90 -61.29
CA VAL A 37 -9.30 -26.93 -62.28
C VAL A 37 -10.31 -28.09 -62.18
N THR A 38 -11.05 -28.35 -63.26
CA THR A 38 -12.06 -29.41 -63.34
C THR A 38 -11.58 -30.59 -64.19
N SER A 39 -11.48 -31.78 -63.58
CA SER A 39 -11.39 -33.06 -64.29
C SER A 39 -12.77 -33.73 -64.35
N SER A 40 -12.93 -34.78 -65.14
CA SER A 40 -14.21 -35.49 -65.32
C SER A 40 -14.81 -36.11 -64.05
N LYS A 41 -14.08 -36.09 -62.92
CA LYS A 41 -14.57 -36.56 -61.61
C LYS A 41 -14.32 -35.62 -60.43
N ASN A 42 -13.37 -34.67 -60.51
CA ASN A 42 -12.99 -33.79 -59.40
C ASN A 42 -12.79 -32.34 -59.86
N VAL A 43 -13.22 -31.37 -59.05
CA VAL A 43 -12.95 -29.93 -59.19
C VAL A 43 -12.04 -29.51 -58.03
N ILE A 44 -10.90 -28.90 -58.30
CA ILE A 44 -10.06 -28.25 -57.28
C ILE A 44 -10.28 -26.75 -57.45
N LYS A 45 -10.87 -26.08 -56.45
CA LYS A 45 -11.16 -24.64 -56.48
C LYS A 45 -10.45 -23.97 -55.30
N ALA A 46 -9.75 -22.86 -55.54
CA ALA A 46 -9.22 -22.04 -54.46
C ALA A 46 -10.38 -21.44 -53.68
N GLY A 47 -10.39 -21.64 -52.36
CA GLY A 47 -11.37 -21.05 -51.48
C GLY A 47 -10.75 -20.23 -50.37
N ASN A 48 -11.48 -19.23 -49.88
CA ASN A 48 -11.06 -18.38 -48.77
C ASN A 48 -11.94 -18.64 -47.54
N LEU A 49 -11.34 -18.57 -46.36
CA LEU A 49 -12.04 -18.45 -45.09
C LEU A 49 -12.16 -16.96 -44.78
N ASP A 50 -13.38 -16.48 -44.57
CA ASP A 50 -13.63 -15.08 -44.23
C ASP A 50 -14.86 -15.06 -43.32
N ILE A 51 -14.66 -14.67 -42.07
CA ILE A 51 -15.71 -14.63 -41.05
C ILE A 51 -15.87 -13.21 -40.55
N GLU A 52 -17.11 -12.77 -40.49
CA GLU A 52 -17.47 -11.44 -40.02
C GLU A 52 -18.53 -11.54 -38.93
N LEU A 53 -18.41 -10.66 -37.94
CA LEU A 53 -19.39 -10.52 -36.86
C LEU A 53 -20.10 -9.19 -37.00
N TYR A 54 -21.42 -9.22 -36.90
CA TYR A 54 -22.27 -8.05 -36.85
C TYR A 54 -23.10 -8.08 -35.56
N TYR A 55 -23.43 -6.91 -35.04
CA TYR A 55 -24.31 -6.76 -33.89
C TYR A 55 -25.46 -5.79 -34.19
N ASP A 56 -26.55 -5.97 -33.46
CA ASP A 56 -27.68 -5.02 -33.41
C ASP A 56 -28.23 -4.99 -31.98
N ASN A 57 -28.23 -3.80 -31.39
CA ASN A 57 -28.77 -3.48 -30.07
C ASN A 57 -29.96 -2.50 -30.15
N SER A 58 -30.49 -2.26 -31.37
CA SER A 58 -31.60 -1.35 -31.65
C SER A 58 -32.93 -2.07 -31.84
N VAL A 59 -34.03 -1.33 -31.74
CA VAL A 59 -35.39 -1.81 -32.08
C VAL A 59 -35.67 -1.68 -33.59
N THR A 60 -34.68 -1.27 -34.39
CA THR A 60 -34.83 -0.87 -35.80
C THR A 60 -34.14 -1.78 -36.83
N ASP A 61 -33.55 -2.91 -36.41
CA ASP A 61 -32.84 -3.89 -37.27
C ASP A 61 -31.65 -3.30 -38.07
N ASP A 62 -30.80 -2.49 -37.41
CA ASP A 62 -29.61 -1.88 -38.05
C ASP A 62 -28.33 -2.66 -37.71
N TRP A 63 -27.96 -3.61 -38.57
CA TRP A 63 -26.79 -4.47 -38.38
C TRP A 63 -25.48 -3.71 -38.60
N THR A 64 -24.70 -3.53 -37.53
CA THR A 64 -23.38 -2.89 -37.59
C THR A 64 -22.26 -3.92 -37.52
N LYS A 65 -21.23 -3.78 -38.36
CA LYS A 65 -20.06 -4.67 -38.35
C LYS A 65 -19.25 -4.45 -37.07
N LEU A 66 -18.94 -5.53 -36.36
CA LEU A 66 -18.16 -5.50 -35.14
C LEU A 66 -16.66 -5.42 -35.48
N THR A 67 -15.97 -4.45 -34.87
CA THR A 67 -14.51 -4.32 -34.90
C THR A 67 -13.96 -4.29 -33.49
N LYS A 68 -12.64 -4.40 -33.33
CA LYS A 68 -11.99 -4.44 -32.01
C LYS A 68 -12.27 -3.22 -31.10
N ASP A 69 -12.64 -2.07 -31.68
CA ASP A 69 -12.87 -0.82 -30.96
C ASP A 69 -14.39 -0.51 -30.84
N THR A 70 -15.26 -1.44 -31.25
CA THR A 70 -16.71 -1.25 -31.25
C THR A 70 -17.29 -1.58 -29.88
N ASN A 71 -17.89 -0.59 -29.22
CA ASN A 71 -18.65 -0.83 -28.00
C ASN A 71 -20.05 -1.36 -28.34
N VAL A 72 -20.35 -2.58 -27.88
CA VAL A 72 -21.59 -3.30 -28.19
C VAL A 72 -22.71 -2.98 -27.22
N PHE A 73 -22.34 -2.60 -26.00
CA PHE A 73 -23.25 -2.15 -24.96
C PHE A 73 -23.00 -0.65 -24.76
N GLU A 74 -24.05 0.16 -24.74
CA GLU A 74 -23.84 1.57 -24.36
C GLU A 74 -23.35 1.66 -22.91
N ASP A 75 -22.63 2.73 -22.57
CA ASP A 75 -22.20 2.99 -21.20
C ASP A 75 -23.44 3.17 -20.31
N THR A 76 -23.84 2.08 -19.65
CA THR A 76 -25.10 2.01 -18.90
C THR A 76 -24.86 1.85 -17.39
N LEU A 77 -25.75 2.44 -16.61
CA LEU A 77 -25.80 2.24 -15.16
C LEU A 77 -26.62 0.99 -14.86
N TRP A 78 -25.97 0.00 -14.25
CA TRP A 78 -26.62 -1.25 -13.86
C TRP A 78 -27.39 -1.06 -12.56
N GLU A 79 -28.71 -1.23 -12.63
CA GLU A 79 -29.62 -1.27 -11.48
C GLU A 79 -30.47 -2.55 -11.49
N PRO A 80 -31.02 -3.01 -10.35
CA PRO A 80 -31.86 -4.20 -10.30
C PRO A 80 -33.02 -4.14 -11.31
N GLY A 81 -33.06 -5.10 -12.22
CA GLY A 81 -34.01 -5.16 -13.33
C GLY A 81 -33.59 -4.43 -14.61
N HIS A 82 -32.41 -3.81 -14.66
CA HIS A 82 -31.84 -3.33 -15.91
C HIS A 82 -31.52 -4.52 -16.82
N THR A 83 -31.80 -4.41 -18.13
CA THR A 83 -31.71 -5.51 -19.09
C THR A 83 -31.32 -4.98 -20.45
N GLU A 84 -30.24 -5.52 -20.98
CA GLU A 84 -29.71 -5.26 -22.31
C GLU A 84 -29.89 -6.51 -23.17
N VAL A 85 -30.37 -6.32 -24.40
CA VAL A 85 -30.54 -7.40 -25.38
C VAL A 85 -29.74 -7.05 -26.62
N VAL A 86 -28.80 -7.93 -26.97
CA VAL A 86 -27.94 -7.75 -28.13
C VAL A 86 -28.08 -8.95 -29.04
N LYS A 87 -28.32 -8.71 -30.33
CA LYS A 87 -28.35 -9.74 -31.36
C LYS A 87 -27.01 -9.75 -32.09
N PHE A 88 -26.48 -10.93 -32.35
CA PHE A 88 -25.29 -11.12 -33.18
C PHE A 88 -25.62 -11.91 -34.43
N LYS A 89 -25.00 -11.51 -35.53
CA LYS A 89 -25.05 -12.19 -36.82
C LYS A 89 -23.62 -12.56 -37.21
N VAL A 90 -23.35 -13.85 -37.21
CA VAL A 90 -22.08 -14.44 -37.64
C VAL A 90 -22.21 -14.81 -39.11
N VAL A 91 -21.40 -14.21 -39.97
CA VAL A 91 -21.46 -14.40 -41.42
C VAL A 91 -20.17 -15.06 -41.90
N ASN A 92 -20.30 -16.14 -42.66
CA ASN A 92 -19.18 -16.71 -43.42
C ASN A 92 -19.17 -16.10 -44.83
N GLU A 93 -18.41 -15.03 -45.01
CA GLU A 93 -18.15 -14.42 -46.31
C GLU A 93 -17.16 -15.24 -47.15
N GLY A 94 -16.54 -16.27 -46.57
CA GLY A 94 -15.66 -17.19 -47.27
C GLY A 94 -16.40 -18.10 -48.24
N SER A 95 -15.63 -18.72 -49.14
CA SER A 95 -16.13 -19.73 -50.07
C SER A 95 -15.98 -21.16 -49.54
N LEU A 96 -15.43 -21.35 -48.34
CA LEU A 96 -15.26 -22.64 -47.67
C LEU A 96 -16.13 -22.72 -46.41
N ALA A 97 -16.63 -23.91 -46.08
CA ALA A 97 -17.33 -24.14 -44.83
C ALA A 97 -16.34 -24.05 -43.65
N LEU A 98 -16.77 -23.39 -42.58
CA LEU A 98 -15.97 -23.21 -41.36
C LEU A 98 -16.73 -23.74 -40.15
N LYS A 99 -16.01 -24.03 -39.07
CA LYS A 99 -16.58 -24.12 -37.73
C LYS A 99 -16.18 -22.88 -36.98
N TYR A 100 -17.11 -22.28 -36.24
CA TYR A 100 -16.81 -21.15 -35.38
C TYR A 100 -17.22 -21.42 -33.93
N GLN A 101 -16.58 -20.70 -33.02
CA GLN A 101 -16.96 -20.62 -31.62
C GLN A 101 -17.08 -19.16 -31.22
N LEU A 102 -18.20 -18.81 -30.59
CA LEU A 102 -18.43 -17.49 -30.03
C LEU A 102 -18.24 -17.57 -28.51
N GLY A 103 -17.41 -16.70 -27.96
CA GLY A 103 -17.18 -16.57 -26.53
C GLY A 103 -17.50 -15.18 -26.02
N VAL A 104 -17.99 -15.08 -24.79
CA VAL A 104 -18.23 -13.81 -24.09
C VAL A 104 -17.62 -13.91 -22.70
N HIS A 105 -16.81 -12.94 -22.31
CA HIS A 105 -16.17 -12.94 -20.99
C HIS A 105 -15.96 -11.52 -20.47
N VAL A 106 -15.64 -11.40 -19.19
CA VAL A 106 -15.23 -10.14 -18.58
C VAL A 106 -13.78 -9.86 -18.98
N ASP A 107 -13.57 -8.75 -19.70
CA ASP A 107 -12.23 -8.29 -20.14
C ASP A 107 -11.50 -7.59 -18.99
N SER A 108 -12.21 -6.67 -18.32
CA SER A 108 -11.71 -5.98 -17.14
C SER A 108 -12.85 -5.55 -16.25
N GLU A 109 -12.62 -5.51 -14.94
CA GLU A 109 -13.63 -5.08 -14.00
C GLU A 109 -12.99 -4.40 -12.79
N VAL A 110 -13.56 -3.28 -12.36
CA VAL A 110 -13.24 -2.56 -11.14
C VAL A 110 -14.37 -2.80 -10.14
N GLY A 111 -14.06 -3.43 -9.00
CA GLY A 111 -15.02 -3.64 -7.91
C GLY A 111 -15.24 -2.38 -7.07
N SER A 112 -16.20 -2.43 -6.15
CA SER A 112 -16.51 -1.35 -5.22
C SER A 112 -16.83 -1.89 -3.82
N ILE A 113 -17.10 -1.00 -2.87
CA ILE A 113 -17.56 -1.33 -1.52
C ILE A 113 -19.06 -1.02 -1.44
N ASN A 114 -19.87 -2.00 -1.05
CA ASN A 114 -21.31 -1.82 -0.94
C ASN A 114 -21.69 -1.08 0.36
N LYS A 115 -22.97 -0.73 0.51
CA LYS A 115 -23.50 -0.04 1.70
C LYS A 115 -23.36 -0.83 3.01
N ASN A 116 -23.12 -2.14 2.94
CA ASN A 116 -22.82 -3.01 4.08
C ASN A 116 -21.31 -3.11 4.38
N GLU A 117 -20.49 -2.30 3.70
CA GLU A 117 -19.02 -2.28 3.80
C GLU A 117 -18.32 -3.53 3.26
N GLU A 118 -19.00 -4.29 2.39
CA GLU A 118 -18.44 -5.49 1.75
C GLU A 118 -17.93 -5.18 0.34
N ALA A 119 -16.82 -5.79 -0.05
CA ALA A 119 -16.30 -5.66 -1.41
C ALA A 119 -17.16 -6.46 -2.40
N PHE A 120 -17.52 -5.84 -3.51
CA PHE A 120 -18.39 -6.46 -4.51
C PHE A 120 -17.98 -6.10 -5.94
N LYS A 121 -18.41 -6.92 -6.89
CA LYS A 121 -18.14 -6.82 -8.33
C LYS A 121 -19.44 -6.98 -9.10
N LEU A 122 -19.61 -6.27 -10.20
CA LEU A 122 -20.83 -6.35 -11.02
C LEU A 122 -21.02 -7.75 -11.62
N SER A 123 -19.93 -8.46 -11.92
CA SER A 123 -19.96 -9.82 -12.49
C SER A 123 -20.58 -10.87 -11.56
N ASP A 124 -20.68 -10.56 -10.27
CA ASP A 124 -21.27 -11.46 -9.26
C ASP A 124 -22.79 -11.30 -9.17
N PHE A 125 -23.36 -10.24 -9.76
CA PHE A 125 -24.79 -9.94 -9.70
C PHE A 125 -25.45 -9.87 -11.07
N ILE A 126 -24.71 -9.54 -12.12
CA ILE A 126 -25.24 -9.51 -13.48
C ILE A 126 -25.21 -10.91 -14.08
N LYS A 127 -26.35 -11.33 -14.63
CA LYS A 127 -26.52 -12.58 -15.36
C LYS A 127 -26.54 -12.33 -16.85
N TYR A 128 -26.16 -13.35 -17.60
CA TYR A 128 -26.38 -13.40 -19.03
C TYR A 128 -27.01 -14.73 -19.42
N GLY A 129 -27.70 -14.75 -20.55
CA GLY A 129 -28.09 -15.98 -21.21
C GLY A 129 -28.19 -15.80 -22.71
N ILE A 130 -28.09 -16.91 -23.43
CA ILE A 130 -27.98 -16.91 -24.88
C ILE A 130 -29.04 -17.82 -25.48
N VAL A 131 -29.73 -17.30 -26.48
CA VAL A 131 -30.76 -17.99 -27.25
C VAL A 131 -30.30 -18.09 -28.70
N GLU A 132 -30.38 -19.28 -29.28
CA GLU A 132 -30.10 -19.45 -30.71
C GLU A 132 -31.18 -18.76 -31.57
N GLY A 133 -30.74 -18.13 -32.66
CA GLY A 133 -31.61 -17.38 -33.57
C GLY A 133 -31.75 -15.89 -33.23
N GLU A 134 -32.42 -15.18 -34.12
CA GLU A 134 -32.74 -13.76 -34.00
C GLU A 134 -34.05 -13.60 -33.22
N GLN A 135 -33.97 -13.09 -32.00
CA GLN A 135 -35.12 -12.92 -31.11
C GLN A 135 -35.31 -11.46 -30.75
N THR A 136 -36.57 -11.02 -30.72
CA THR A 136 -36.97 -9.69 -30.27
C THR A 136 -38.05 -9.83 -29.21
N TYR A 137 -37.91 -9.12 -28.10
CA TYR A 137 -38.82 -9.19 -26.96
C TYR A 137 -39.59 -7.89 -26.80
N ALA A 138 -40.87 -7.96 -26.42
CA ALA A 138 -41.71 -6.76 -26.26
C ALA A 138 -41.34 -5.95 -25.01
N ASN A 139 -40.70 -6.59 -24.03
CA ASN A 139 -40.28 -6.00 -22.77
C ASN A 139 -39.17 -6.85 -22.11
N ARG A 140 -38.53 -6.29 -21.09
CA ARG A 140 -37.45 -6.95 -20.34
C ARG A 140 -37.87 -8.26 -19.66
N ASP A 141 -39.11 -8.36 -19.16
CA ASP A 141 -39.57 -9.54 -18.42
C ASP A 141 -39.67 -10.75 -19.35
N GLU A 142 -40.09 -10.53 -20.60
CA GLU A 142 -40.10 -11.56 -21.65
C GLU A 142 -38.68 -11.99 -22.04
N ALA A 143 -37.74 -11.05 -22.15
CA ALA A 143 -36.34 -11.33 -22.47
C ALA A 143 -35.66 -12.16 -21.36
N ILE A 144 -35.82 -11.76 -20.10
CA ILE A 144 -35.28 -12.48 -18.94
C ILE A 144 -35.88 -13.89 -18.86
N LYS A 145 -37.20 -14.02 -19.03
CA LYS A 145 -37.88 -15.31 -18.98
C LYS A 145 -37.40 -16.28 -20.07
N ALA A 146 -37.01 -15.78 -21.23
CA ALA A 146 -36.49 -16.61 -22.32
C ALA A 146 -35.14 -17.27 -21.98
N VAL A 147 -34.36 -16.66 -21.09
CA VAL A 147 -33.04 -17.17 -20.68
C VAL A 147 -32.98 -17.72 -19.26
N ASP A 148 -34.02 -17.55 -18.44
CA ASP A 148 -34.02 -17.85 -16.99
C ASP A 148 -33.52 -19.26 -16.64
N ALA A 149 -33.86 -20.26 -17.46
CA ALA A 149 -33.43 -21.65 -17.26
C ALA A 149 -31.94 -21.90 -17.58
N THR A 150 -31.31 -21.04 -18.38
CA THR A 150 -29.93 -21.17 -18.88
C THR A 150 -29.03 -20.03 -18.41
N ALA A 151 -29.58 -19.03 -17.73
CA ALA A 151 -28.89 -17.81 -17.35
C ALA A 151 -27.82 -18.10 -16.29
N THR A 152 -26.60 -17.64 -16.53
CA THR A 152 -25.45 -17.81 -15.64
C THR A 152 -24.87 -16.44 -15.29
N LEU A 153 -24.13 -16.35 -14.18
CA LEU A 153 -23.42 -15.12 -13.81
C LEU A 153 -22.33 -14.80 -14.85
N LEU A 154 -22.11 -13.51 -15.12
CA LEU A 154 -21.10 -13.06 -16.08
C LEU A 154 -19.68 -13.53 -15.72
N ASN A 155 -19.37 -13.72 -14.43
CA ASN A 155 -18.08 -14.25 -13.98
C ASN A 155 -17.77 -15.69 -14.46
N ALA A 156 -18.78 -16.45 -14.89
CA ALA A 156 -18.58 -17.78 -15.46
C ALA A 156 -18.08 -17.75 -16.91
N GLY A 157 -18.32 -16.65 -17.63
CA GLY A 157 -18.08 -16.54 -19.07
C GLY A 157 -18.95 -17.48 -19.91
N TYR A 158 -18.95 -17.30 -21.22
CA TYR A 158 -19.65 -18.11 -22.22
C TYR A 158 -18.67 -18.58 -23.28
N SER A 159 -18.87 -19.82 -23.75
CA SER A 159 -18.28 -20.32 -24.97
C SER A 159 -19.26 -21.26 -25.65
N SER A 160 -19.53 -21.03 -26.94
CA SER A 160 -20.33 -21.96 -27.73
C SER A 160 -19.51 -23.22 -28.04
N GLY A 161 -20.19 -24.36 -28.20
CA GLY A 161 -19.60 -25.49 -28.92
C GLY A 161 -19.20 -25.09 -30.35
N ALA A 162 -18.37 -25.90 -31.01
CA ALA A 162 -18.01 -25.67 -32.41
C ALA A 162 -19.25 -25.76 -33.31
N VAL A 163 -19.68 -24.62 -33.86
CA VAL A 163 -20.84 -24.53 -34.76
C VAL A 163 -20.35 -24.50 -36.20
N GLN A 164 -20.79 -25.47 -37.01
CA GLN A 164 -20.53 -25.44 -38.44
C GLN A 164 -21.38 -24.35 -39.13
N LEU A 165 -20.73 -23.58 -40.01
CA LEU A 165 -21.31 -22.56 -40.86
C LEU A 165 -20.82 -22.76 -42.30
N ASP A 166 -21.75 -23.14 -43.19
CA ASP A 166 -21.44 -23.35 -44.59
C ASP A 166 -21.03 -22.03 -45.28
N ALA A 167 -20.35 -22.14 -46.42
CA ALA A 167 -19.92 -20.99 -47.22
C ALA A 167 -21.09 -20.08 -47.60
N LYS A 168 -20.89 -18.75 -47.49
CA LYS A 168 -21.91 -17.73 -47.81
C LYS A 168 -23.23 -17.90 -47.04
N LYS A 169 -23.16 -18.42 -45.82
CA LYS A 169 -24.29 -18.53 -44.88
C LYS A 169 -24.03 -17.71 -43.63
N GLU A 170 -25.13 -17.42 -42.95
CA GLU A 170 -25.15 -16.66 -41.70
C GLU A 170 -25.93 -17.41 -40.62
N LYS A 171 -25.57 -17.15 -39.37
CA LYS A 171 -26.29 -17.63 -38.19
C LYS A 171 -26.47 -16.49 -37.20
N TYR A 172 -27.56 -16.57 -36.47
CA TYR A 172 -27.97 -15.57 -35.50
C TYR A 172 -27.95 -16.15 -34.10
N VAL A 173 -27.60 -15.30 -33.15
CA VAL A 173 -27.64 -15.60 -31.72
C VAL A 173 -28.05 -14.34 -30.97
N THR A 174 -28.95 -14.48 -30.01
CA THR A 174 -29.44 -13.38 -29.18
C THR A 174 -28.94 -13.55 -27.76
N MET A 175 -28.31 -12.51 -27.22
CA MET A 175 -27.78 -12.47 -25.86
C MET A 175 -28.62 -11.51 -25.03
N VAL A 176 -29.05 -11.98 -23.87
CA VAL A 176 -29.78 -11.18 -22.86
C VAL A 176 -28.85 -11.04 -21.66
N VAL A 177 -28.51 -9.81 -21.30
CA VAL A 177 -27.69 -9.48 -20.12
C VAL A 177 -28.55 -8.67 -19.16
N TYR A 178 -28.69 -9.10 -17.90
CA TYR A 178 -29.58 -8.44 -16.96
C TYR A 178 -29.08 -8.53 -15.52
N MET A 179 -29.44 -7.52 -14.73
CA MET A 179 -29.30 -7.57 -13.27
C MET A 179 -30.62 -8.06 -12.66
N PRO A 180 -30.65 -9.17 -11.90
CA PRO A 180 -31.88 -9.66 -11.28
C PRO A 180 -32.52 -8.64 -10.36
N THR A 181 -33.86 -8.58 -10.34
CA THR A 181 -34.62 -7.69 -9.44
C THR A 181 -34.51 -8.08 -7.97
N THR A 182 -33.98 -9.27 -7.68
CA THR A 182 -33.72 -9.76 -6.33
C THR A 182 -32.43 -9.20 -5.72
N VAL A 183 -31.59 -8.51 -6.51
CA VAL A 183 -30.37 -7.89 -6.00
C VAL A 183 -30.75 -6.62 -5.23
N ASP A 184 -30.41 -6.57 -3.94
CA ASP A 184 -30.71 -5.45 -3.04
C ASP A 184 -29.46 -4.56 -2.87
N ASN A 185 -29.28 -3.91 -1.72
CA ASN A 185 -28.16 -3.01 -1.41
C ASN A 185 -26.76 -3.67 -1.47
N GLU A 186 -26.69 -5.00 -1.63
CA GLU A 186 -25.46 -5.78 -1.77
C GLU A 186 -24.63 -5.39 -3.01
N ALA A 187 -25.29 -4.87 -4.05
CA ALA A 187 -24.65 -4.36 -5.26
C ALA A 187 -24.72 -2.82 -5.39
N ASN A 188 -25.01 -2.13 -4.28
CA ASN A 188 -25.14 -0.67 -4.27
C ASN A 188 -23.89 -0.04 -3.67
N ALA A 189 -23.12 0.68 -4.49
CA ALA A 189 -21.89 1.33 -4.06
C ALA A 189 -22.15 2.28 -2.88
N LYS A 190 -21.25 2.29 -1.91
CA LYS A 190 -21.31 3.18 -0.74
C LYS A 190 -21.04 4.64 -1.11
N ASP A 191 -20.21 4.84 -2.13
CA ASP A 191 -19.82 6.15 -2.68
C ASP A 191 -19.96 6.11 -4.20
N ASP A 192 -20.83 6.96 -4.75
CA ASP A 192 -21.11 7.04 -6.18
C ASP A 192 -19.87 7.43 -7.01
N THR A 193 -18.84 8.02 -6.39
CA THR A 193 -17.55 8.33 -7.05
C THR A 193 -16.64 7.12 -7.22
N LEU A 194 -16.97 5.99 -6.56
CA LEU A 194 -16.28 4.70 -6.65
C LEU A 194 -17.20 3.62 -7.23
N ALA A 195 -18.15 4.00 -8.10
CA ALA A 195 -19.04 3.05 -8.75
C ALA A 195 -18.24 1.93 -9.47
N PRO A 196 -18.63 0.65 -9.32
CA PRO A 196 -17.95 -0.44 -9.98
C PRO A 196 -18.14 -0.33 -11.50
N THR A 197 -17.13 -0.77 -12.26
CA THR A 197 -17.18 -0.78 -13.73
C THR A 197 -16.85 -2.17 -14.27
N ILE A 198 -17.46 -2.57 -15.37
CA ILE A 198 -17.25 -3.87 -16.01
C ILE A 198 -17.18 -3.70 -17.53
N ASN A 199 -16.16 -4.28 -18.14
CA ASN A 199 -15.98 -4.36 -19.59
C ASN A 199 -16.14 -5.81 -20.03
N LEU A 200 -16.95 -6.05 -21.06
CA LEU A 200 -17.19 -7.37 -21.63
C LEU A 200 -16.50 -7.48 -22.99
N ALA A 201 -15.76 -8.57 -23.20
CA ALA A 201 -15.16 -8.91 -24.48
C ALA A 201 -15.91 -10.05 -25.17
N ILE A 202 -16.09 -9.90 -26.49
CA ILE A 202 -16.69 -10.88 -27.39
C ILE A 202 -15.59 -11.42 -28.29
N ASN A 203 -15.41 -12.74 -28.27
CA ASN A 203 -14.42 -13.43 -29.10
C ASN A 203 -15.14 -14.29 -30.15
N LEU A 204 -14.71 -14.19 -31.41
CA LEU A 204 -15.17 -15.05 -32.48
C LEU A 204 -13.96 -15.75 -33.11
N PHE A 205 -13.91 -17.08 -32.97
CA PHE A 205 -12.86 -17.91 -33.56
C PHE A 205 -13.45 -18.79 -34.66
N ALA A 206 -12.73 -18.98 -35.76
CA ALA A 206 -13.15 -19.85 -36.85
C ALA A 206 -12.00 -20.65 -37.43
N THR A 207 -12.27 -21.91 -37.76
CA THR A 207 -11.35 -22.83 -38.45
C THR A 207 -12.09 -23.54 -39.58
N GLN A 208 -11.38 -24.11 -40.55
CA GLN A 208 -12.00 -24.87 -41.64
C GLN A 208 -12.67 -26.14 -41.09
N VAL A 209 -13.77 -26.60 -41.71
CA VAL A 209 -14.33 -27.92 -41.43
C VAL A 209 -13.45 -29.01 -42.08
N GLU A 210 -13.10 -30.06 -41.34
CA GLU A 210 -12.41 -31.30 -41.81
C GLU A 210 -13.28 -32.15 -42.78
N ALA A 211 -13.95 -31.54 -43.76
CA ALA A 211 -14.87 -32.22 -44.67
C ALA A 211 -14.25 -32.59 -46.04
N GLU A 212 -13.01 -32.20 -46.32
CA GLU A 212 -12.32 -32.54 -47.57
C GLU A 212 -11.22 -33.58 -47.30
N SER A 213 -11.41 -34.80 -47.82
CA SER A 213 -10.34 -35.78 -47.92
C SER A 213 -9.59 -35.56 -49.23
N ASP A 214 -8.31 -35.24 -49.15
CA ASP A 214 -7.41 -35.39 -50.29
C ASP A 214 -6.84 -36.82 -50.33
N SER A 215 -5.89 -37.07 -51.25
CA SER A 215 -5.24 -38.38 -51.42
C SER A 215 -4.17 -38.73 -50.38
N PHE A 216 -3.90 -37.86 -49.40
CA PHE A 216 -2.94 -38.06 -48.30
C PHE A 216 -3.60 -38.31 -46.93
N GLY A 217 -4.92 -38.09 -46.80
CA GLY A 217 -5.69 -38.32 -45.57
C GLY A 217 -6.17 -37.01 -44.93
N PRO A 218 -7.03 -37.05 -43.90
CA PRO A 218 -7.67 -35.86 -43.34
C PRO A 218 -6.77 -35.00 -42.42
N ASP A 219 -5.49 -35.36 -42.24
CA ASP A 219 -4.71 -34.94 -41.06
C ASP A 219 -3.72 -33.77 -41.32
N TYR A 220 -3.83 -33.03 -42.42
CA TYR A 220 -2.82 -31.99 -42.76
C TYR A 220 -2.80 -30.79 -41.80
N ASP A 221 -3.82 -30.63 -40.95
CA ASP A 221 -3.94 -29.59 -39.92
C ASP A 221 -3.46 -30.05 -38.52
N GLU A 222 -2.83 -31.23 -38.40
CA GLU A 222 -2.35 -31.83 -37.13
C GLU A 222 -1.39 -30.92 -36.34
N ASN A 223 -0.72 -29.98 -37.02
CA ASN A 223 0.26 -29.05 -36.45
C ASN A 223 -0.20 -27.58 -36.36
N SER A 224 -1.49 -27.29 -36.53
CA SER A 224 -2.05 -25.95 -36.31
C SER A 224 -1.97 -25.57 -34.80
N PRO A 225 -1.77 -24.29 -34.40
CA PRO A 225 -1.70 -23.88 -32.99
C PRO A 225 -2.84 -24.48 -32.18
N GLN A 226 -2.49 -25.25 -31.15
CA GLN A 226 -3.40 -26.25 -30.56
C GLN A 226 -4.25 -25.66 -29.44
N PHE A 227 -5.58 -25.71 -29.62
CA PHE A 227 -6.56 -25.15 -28.69
C PHE A 227 -7.37 -26.19 -27.91
N SER A 228 -7.08 -27.51 -28.01
CA SER A 228 -7.84 -28.55 -27.28
C SER A 228 -7.00 -29.29 -26.22
N ILE A 229 -7.59 -29.43 -25.03
CA ILE A 229 -7.01 -30.16 -23.89
C ILE A 229 -6.63 -31.60 -24.28
N ASP A 230 -7.44 -32.27 -25.10
CA ASP A 230 -7.19 -33.66 -25.51
C ASP A 230 -5.89 -33.81 -26.31
N LYS A 231 -5.57 -32.85 -27.18
CA LYS A 231 -4.32 -32.86 -27.96
C LYS A 231 -3.10 -32.59 -27.07
N VAL A 232 -3.22 -31.64 -26.15
CA VAL A 232 -2.17 -31.37 -25.15
C VAL A 232 -1.93 -32.61 -24.28
N ASN A 233 -2.98 -33.28 -23.82
CA ASN A 233 -2.88 -34.51 -23.04
C ASN A 233 -2.22 -35.66 -23.82
N ALA A 234 -2.50 -35.79 -25.13
CA ALA A 234 -1.81 -36.77 -25.97
C ALA A 234 -0.29 -36.50 -26.04
N LEU A 235 0.12 -35.23 -26.16
CA LEU A 235 1.55 -34.85 -26.15
C LEU A 235 2.23 -35.11 -24.80
N LEU A 236 1.54 -34.81 -23.69
CA LEU A 236 2.03 -35.10 -22.34
C LEU A 236 2.22 -36.61 -22.13
N ALA A 237 1.28 -37.43 -22.64
CA ALA A 237 1.37 -38.90 -22.59
C ALA A 237 2.57 -39.44 -23.39
N GLU A 238 2.99 -38.75 -24.44
CA GLU A 238 4.19 -39.06 -25.23
C GLU A 238 5.49 -38.46 -24.65
N ASN A 239 5.42 -37.81 -23.48
CA ASN A 239 6.54 -37.14 -22.83
C ASN A 239 7.19 -36.03 -23.69
N LYS A 240 6.37 -35.29 -24.46
CA LYS A 240 6.80 -34.15 -25.27
C LYS A 240 6.48 -32.82 -24.58
N ASP A 241 7.22 -31.78 -24.95
CA ASP A 241 6.84 -30.41 -24.61
C ASP A 241 5.49 -30.08 -25.27
N ALA A 242 4.63 -29.41 -24.51
CA ALA A 242 3.28 -29.06 -24.98
C ALA A 242 2.97 -27.60 -24.62
N THR A 243 2.23 -26.91 -25.50
CA THR A 243 1.84 -25.51 -25.29
C THR A 243 0.35 -25.35 -25.50
N LEU A 244 -0.33 -24.68 -24.57
CA LEU A 244 -1.72 -24.26 -24.67
C LEU A 244 -1.77 -22.73 -24.66
N VAL A 245 -2.41 -22.13 -25.68
CA VAL A 245 -2.49 -20.68 -25.86
C VAL A 245 -3.94 -20.25 -26.05
N ASP A 246 -4.35 -19.13 -25.45
CA ASP A 246 -5.66 -18.48 -25.61
C ASP A 246 -6.87 -19.42 -25.45
N CYS A 247 -6.74 -20.44 -24.59
CA CYS A 247 -7.78 -21.43 -24.35
C CYS A 247 -8.77 -20.92 -23.30
N VAL A 248 -10.04 -20.70 -23.66
CA VAL A 248 -11.05 -20.13 -22.75
C VAL A 248 -12.02 -21.21 -22.28
N ALA A 249 -11.96 -21.53 -20.98
CA ALA A 249 -12.95 -22.28 -20.20
C ALA A 249 -13.36 -23.65 -20.78
N VAL A 250 -12.52 -24.66 -20.52
CA VAL A 250 -12.80 -26.04 -20.92
C VAL A 250 -12.92 -26.93 -19.68
N ASP A 251 -13.91 -27.81 -19.67
CA ASP A 251 -14.21 -28.75 -18.57
C ASP A 251 -13.14 -29.85 -18.35
N GLY A 252 -11.98 -29.75 -19.00
CA GLY A 252 -10.92 -30.75 -19.03
C GLY A 252 -9.75 -30.47 -18.08
N VAL A 253 -9.08 -31.55 -17.66
CA VAL A 253 -7.89 -31.55 -16.79
C VAL A 253 -6.66 -31.93 -17.63
N LEU A 254 -5.56 -31.21 -17.46
CA LEU A 254 -4.28 -31.57 -18.06
C LEU A 254 -3.57 -32.63 -17.22
N TYR A 255 -3.07 -33.67 -17.86
CA TYR A 255 -2.51 -34.85 -17.19
C TYR A 255 -1.10 -35.20 -17.67
N ALA A 256 -0.14 -35.12 -16.76
CA ALA A 256 1.24 -35.57 -16.97
C ALA A 256 1.48 -36.94 -16.30
N PRO A 257 1.84 -37.98 -17.06
CA PRO A 257 2.05 -39.32 -16.51
C PRO A 257 3.32 -39.44 -15.67
N ALA A 258 3.44 -40.54 -14.92
CA ALA A 258 4.63 -40.86 -14.16
C ALA A 258 5.86 -40.93 -15.09
N GLY A 259 6.90 -40.15 -14.79
CA GLY A 259 8.11 -40.08 -15.61
C GLY A 259 8.11 -38.96 -16.66
N TYR A 260 7.09 -38.10 -16.69
CA TYR A 260 7.10 -36.89 -17.51
C TYR A 260 8.31 -35.99 -17.16
N THR A 261 9.05 -35.58 -18.19
CA THR A 261 10.24 -34.71 -18.10
C THR A 261 10.14 -33.47 -18.98
N GLY A 262 9.14 -33.41 -19.87
CA GLY A 262 8.90 -32.26 -20.74
C GLY A 262 8.45 -31.01 -19.98
N THR A 263 8.23 -29.93 -20.72
CA THR A 263 7.69 -28.66 -20.22
C THR A 263 6.28 -28.43 -20.77
N LEU A 264 5.32 -28.26 -19.86
CA LEU A 264 3.99 -27.77 -20.21
C LEU A 264 4.00 -26.23 -20.15
N THR A 265 3.70 -25.56 -21.26
CA THR A 265 3.59 -24.10 -21.33
C THR A 265 2.14 -23.68 -21.46
N LEU A 266 1.69 -22.79 -20.58
CA LEU A 266 0.34 -22.20 -20.63
C LEU A 266 0.46 -20.70 -20.90
N GLN A 267 -0.34 -20.22 -21.85
CA GLN A 267 -0.42 -18.81 -22.20
C GLN A 267 -1.87 -18.35 -22.32
N ASN A 268 -2.25 -17.28 -21.62
CA ASN A 268 -3.58 -16.65 -21.78
C ASN A 268 -4.76 -17.63 -21.67
N SER A 269 -4.66 -18.65 -20.80
CA SER A 269 -5.54 -19.81 -20.82
C SER A 269 -6.25 -20.02 -19.49
N THR A 270 -7.52 -20.41 -19.54
CA THR A 270 -8.36 -20.79 -18.42
C THR A 270 -8.74 -22.27 -18.51
N ILE A 271 -8.30 -23.09 -17.55
CA ILE A 271 -8.49 -24.54 -17.51
C ILE A 271 -8.97 -25.03 -16.12
N LYS A 272 -9.44 -26.27 -16.04
CA LYS A 272 -10.01 -26.82 -14.80
C LYS A 272 -8.99 -27.31 -13.78
N GLY A 273 -7.88 -27.86 -14.25
CA GLY A 273 -6.87 -28.46 -13.37
C GLY A 273 -5.65 -29.00 -14.12
N ILE A 274 -4.56 -29.19 -13.37
CA ILE A 274 -3.34 -29.83 -13.84
C ILE A 274 -2.92 -30.90 -12.83
N GLN A 275 -2.66 -32.11 -13.31
CA GLN A 275 -2.23 -33.23 -12.49
C GLN A 275 -0.96 -33.86 -13.05
N ALA A 276 -0.02 -34.19 -12.17
CA ALA A 276 1.15 -35.00 -12.49
C ALA A 276 1.32 -36.18 -11.52
N GLU A 277 1.46 -37.40 -12.03
CA GLU A 277 1.78 -38.58 -11.22
C GLU A 277 3.22 -38.60 -10.68
N GLY A 278 4.07 -37.70 -11.17
CA GLY A 278 5.46 -37.53 -10.72
C GLY A 278 5.88 -36.06 -10.73
N ASN A 279 6.94 -35.74 -11.47
CA ASN A 279 7.41 -34.37 -11.60
C ASN A 279 6.59 -33.59 -12.64
N LEU A 280 6.49 -32.27 -12.46
CA LEU A 280 5.86 -31.36 -13.41
C LEU A 280 6.72 -30.12 -13.60
N ASN A 281 7.05 -29.79 -14.85
CA ASN A 281 7.62 -28.51 -15.22
C ASN A 281 6.55 -27.69 -15.97
N LEU A 282 6.14 -26.57 -15.36
CA LEU A 282 5.12 -25.68 -15.86
C LEU A 282 5.72 -24.30 -16.16
N LYS A 283 5.46 -23.79 -17.36
CA LYS A 283 5.84 -22.45 -17.77
C LYS A 283 4.59 -21.58 -17.97
N ILE A 284 4.54 -20.44 -17.29
CA ILE A 284 3.42 -19.49 -17.35
C ILE A 284 3.83 -18.25 -18.15
N ALA A 285 3.06 -17.95 -19.20
CA ALA A 285 3.16 -16.73 -19.98
C ALA A 285 1.79 -16.04 -20.04
N GLY A 286 1.75 -14.70 -20.05
CA GLY A 286 0.47 -13.98 -20.06
C GLY A 286 -0.40 -14.31 -18.83
N ASN A 287 -1.73 -14.34 -18.97
CA ASN A 287 -2.65 -14.61 -17.86
C ASN A 287 -3.16 -16.05 -17.88
N VAL A 288 -2.89 -16.84 -16.84
CA VAL A 288 -3.33 -18.23 -16.74
C VAL A 288 -4.21 -18.42 -15.52
N VAL A 289 -5.37 -19.05 -15.71
CA VAL A 289 -6.32 -19.39 -14.65
C VAL A 289 -6.54 -20.90 -14.62
N VAL A 290 -6.30 -21.51 -13.46
CA VAL A 290 -6.60 -22.91 -13.18
C VAL A 290 -7.66 -22.94 -12.07
N ASN A 291 -8.90 -23.28 -12.42
CA ASN A 291 -10.04 -23.18 -11.50
C ASN A 291 -10.80 -24.50 -11.39
N ALA A 292 -10.74 -25.13 -10.23
CA ALA A 292 -11.39 -26.41 -9.93
C ALA A 292 -12.76 -26.27 -9.24
N LYS A 293 -13.23 -25.04 -8.91
CA LYS A 293 -14.50 -24.82 -8.19
C LYS A 293 -15.75 -25.23 -9.00
N GLY A 294 -16.81 -25.68 -8.29
CA GLY A 294 -18.14 -25.94 -8.87
C GLY A 294 -18.37 -27.32 -9.50
N SER A 295 -17.46 -28.27 -9.32
CA SER A 295 -17.54 -29.60 -9.93
C SER A 295 -18.03 -30.66 -8.94
N GLY A 296 -19.02 -31.47 -9.34
CA GLY A 296 -19.47 -32.67 -8.62
C GLY A 296 -18.41 -33.79 -8.69
N VAL A 297 -17.24 -33.55 -8.10
CA VAL A 297 -16.10 -34.48 -8.13
C VAL A 297 -16.27 -35.54 -7.06
N ALA A 298 -16.19 -36.79 -7.50
CA ALA A 298 -16.37 -37.97 -6.68
C ALA A 298 -15.42 -37.97 -5.46
N THR A 299 -16.01 -38.04 -4.28
CA THR A 299 -15.34 -38.52 -3.07
C THR A 299 -14.85 -39.94 -3.32
N ILE A 300 -13.54 -40.18 -3.23
CA ILE A 300 -13.01 -41.54 -3.06
C ILE A 300 -12.69 -41.72 -1.58
N ALA A 301 -13.19 -42.84 -1.05
CA ALA A 301 -13.00 -43.31 0.32
C ALA A 301 -11.52 -43.50 0.68
N ASP A 302 -11.25 -43.48 1.98
CA ASP A 302 -9.98 -43.53 2.74
C ASP A 302 -8.90 -44.57 2.34
N ASP A 303 -9.03 -45.32 1.25
CA ASP A 303 -8.16 -46.48 0.98
C ASP A 303 -7.97 -46.78 -0.52
N VAL A 304 -7.22 -45.95 -1.27
CA VAL A 304 -6.72 -46.32 -2.61
C VAL A 304 -5.34 -45.72 -2.92
N THR A 305 -4.42 -46.62 -3.28
CA THR A 305 -3.04 -46.41 -3.74
C THR A 305 -2.92 -45.98 -5.22
N ALA A 306 -3.71 -45.00 -5.69
CA ALA A 306 -3.46 -44.25 -6.92
C ALA A 306 -4.32 -42.97 -7.00
N PRO A 307 -3.81 -41.87 -7.59
CA PRO A 307 -4.14 -40.50 -7.22
C PRO A 307 -5.15 -39.89 -8.20
N VAL A 308 -6.33 -39.46 -7.73
CA VAL A 308 -7.30 -38.82 -8.65
C VAL A 308 -7.88 -37.59 -7.99
N PHE A 309 -7.40 -36.44 -8.47
CA PHE A 309 -8.04 -35.12 -8.38
C PHE A 309 -8.90 -34.88 -7.14
N ASN A 310 -8.25 -34.67 -5.99
CA ASN A 310 -8.94 -34.22 -4.79
C ASN A 310 -9.25 -32.72 -4.88
N GLY A 311 -9.82 -32.28 -6.02
CA GLY A 311 -10.18 -30.90 -6.32
C GLY A 311 -9.03 -29.89 -6.38
N SER A 312 -7.77 -30.32 -6.46
CA SER A 312 -6.63 -29.39 -6.50
C SER A 312 -6.54 -28.68 -7.86
N ALA A 313 -6.14 -27.41 -7.87
CA ALA A 313 -5.91 -26.69 -9.13
C ALA A 313 -4.64 -27.21 -9.84
N ILE A 314 -3.49 -27.22 -9.14
CA ILE A 314 -2.23 -27.74 -9.67
C ILE A 314 -1.65 -28.73 -8.67
N SER A 315 -1.55 -30.00 -9.04
CA SER A 315 -1.08 -31.08 -8.17
C SER A 315 0.01 -31.94 -8.81
N ALA A 316 1.08 -32.22 -8.06
CA ALA A 316 2.14 -33.15 -8.46
C ALA A 316 2.51 -34.11 -7.33
N ASN A 317 2.76 -35.38 -7.66
CA ASN A 317 3.27 -36.39 -6.73
C ASN A 317 4.81 -36.52 -6.79
N GLY A 318 5.50 -35.38 -6.82
CA GLY A 318 6.95 -35.31 -6.98
C GLY A 318 7.46 -33.88 -6.84
N LYS A 319 8.30 -33.44 -7.76
CA LYS A 319 8.74 -32.04 -7.84
C LYS A 319 7.81 -31.24 -8.74
N LEU A 320 7.29 -30.12 -8.24
CA LEU A 320 6.51 -29.16 -9.00
C LEU A 320 7.37 -27.93 -9.26
N ASN A 321 7.78 -27.71 -10.51
CA ASN A 321 8.53 -26.52 -10.91
C ASN A 321 7.64 -25.62 -11.75
N ILE A 322 7.41 -24.40 -11.29
CA ILE A 322 6.65 -23.36 -11.99
C ILE A 322 7.57 -22.18 -12.26
N SER A 323 7.65 -21.75 -13.51
CA SER A 323 8.47 -20.60 -13.91
C SER A 323 7.82 -19.80 -15.03
N GLY A 324 8.37 -18.63 -15.37
CA GLY A 324 7.88 -17.86 -16.50
C GLY A 324 8.00 -16.37 -16.28
N ASN A 325 7.07 -15.61 -16.86
CA ASN A 325 6.94 -14.17 -16.68
C ASN A 325 5.48 -13.70 -16.69
N GLY A 326 4.55 -14.65 -16.58
CA GLY A 326 3.12 -14.39 -16.58
C GLY A 326 2.50 -14.35 -15.18
N THR A 327 1.17 -14.27 -15.17
CA THR A 327 0.31 -14.22 -14.00
C THR A 327 -0.48 -15.53 -13.88
N LEU A 328 -0.53 -16.13 -12.70
CA LEU A 328 -1.23 -17.38 -12.42
C LEU A 328 -2.31 -17.21 -11.34
N SER A 329 -3.52 -17.69 -11.62
CA SER A 329 -4.57 -17.94 -10.62
C SER A 329 -4.77 -19.44 -10.46
N ALA A 330 -4.63 -19.98 -9.25
CA ALA A 330 -4.78 -21.41 -8.94
C ALA A 330 -5.83 -21.63 -7.83
N ILE A 331 -7.05 -21.98 -8.21
CA ILE A 331 -8.21 -22.02 -7.32
C ILE A 331 -8.65 -23.47 -7.15
N ALA A 332 -8.40 -24.04 -5.97
CA ALA A 332 -8.87 -25.38 -5.65
C ALA A 332 -10.40 -25.43 -5.47
N ALA A 333 -10.97 -26.62 -5.65
CA ALA A 333 -12.34 -26.92 -5.30
C ALA A 333 -12.51 -26.98 -3.77
N ASP A 334 -13.73 -26.76 -3.31
CA ASP A 334 -14.10 -26.83 -1.89
C ASP A 334 -14.26 -28.30 -1.45
N VAL A 335 -13.14 -29.05 -1.47
CA VAL A 335 -13.05 -30.46 -1.05
C VAL A 335 -11.83 -30.70 -0.15
N ASN A 336 -11.84 -31.83 0.57
CA ASN A 336 -10.83 -32.16 1.59
C ASN A 336 -9.47 -32.29 0.89
N GLY A 337 -8.40 -31.73 1.43
CA GLY A 337 -7.05 -31.93 0.88
C GLY A 337 -6.78 -31.37 -0.51
N ALA A 338 -7.62 -30.44 -1.00
CA ALA A 338 -7.40 -29.75 -2.25
C ALA A 338 -6.37 -28.63 -2.12
N PHE A 339 -5.36 -28.61 -2.99
CA PHE A 339 -4.32 -27.58 -3.03
C PHE A 339 -4.57 -26.59 -4.16
N GLY A 340 -4.24 -25.31 -3.94
CA GLY A 340 -4.09 -24.37 -5.05
C GLY A 340 -2.92 -24.78 -5.92
N ILE A 341 -1.73 -24.81 -5.33
CA ILE A 341 -0.48 -25.24 -5.95
C ILE A 341 0.24 -26.18 -4.98
N GLY A 342 0.49 -27.43 -5.37
CA GLY A 342 1.18 -28.36 -4.49
C GLY A 342 0.85 -29.81 -4.73
N GLY A 343 0.46 -30.52 -3.68
CA GLY A 343 -0.01 -31.89 -3.76
C GLY A 343 0.16 -32.67 -2.47
N LEU A 344 -0.59 -33.77 -2.34
CA LEU A 344 -0.46 -34.68 -1.20
C LEU A 344 0.93 -35.31 -1.12
N ASN A 345 1.53 -35.59 -2.29
CA ASN A 345 2.85 -36.20 -2.38
C ASN A 345 3.89 -35.26 -3.03
N ALA A 346 3.69 -33.94 -2.93
CA ALA A 346 4.64 -32.96 -3.46
C ALA A 346 5.89 -32.91 -2.56
N THR A 347 7.00 -33.44 -3.04
CA THR A 347 8.29 -33.41 -2.29
C THR A 347 8.95 -32.04 -2.33
N GLU A 348 8.73 -31.30 -3.42
CA GLU A 348 9.31 -29.97 -3.64
C GLU A 348 8.35 -29.13 -4.48
N VAL A 349 8.11 -27.88 -4.07
CA VAL A 349 7.31 -26.91 -4.82
C VAL A 349 8.19 -25.69 -5.07
N ASN A 350 8.66 -25.54 -6.31
CA ASN A 350 9.55 -24.48 -6.75
C ASN A 350 8.78 -23.51 -7.65
N ILE A 351 8.69 -22.25 -7.25
CA ILE A 351 8.05 -21.20 -8.05
C ILE A 351 9.03 -20.06 -8.25
N LYS A 352 9.18 -19.63 -9.51
CA LYS A 352 10.16 -18.61 -9.87
C LYS A 352 9.69 -17.63 -10.94
N ASP A 353 10.03 -16.36 -10.81
CA ASP A 353 9.92 -15.32 -11.86
C ASP A 353 8.47 -15.02 -12.33
N ILE A 354 7.44 -15.46 -11.59
CA ILE A 354 6.03 -15.26 -11.95
C ILE A 354 5.26 -14.43 -10.91
N THR A 355 4.10 -13.93 -11.32
CA THR A 355 3.09 -13.38 -10.41
C THR A 355 2.01 -14.43 -10.14
N ILE A 356 1.70 -14.71 -8.88
CA ILE A 356 0.52 -15.45 -8.46
C ILE A 356 -0.54 -14.42 -8.08
N ASP A 357 -1.57 -14.26 -8.92
CA ASP A 357 -2.67 -13.34 -8.64
C ASP A 357 -3.54 -13.85 -7.49
N LYS A 358 -3.86 -15.15 -7.51
CA LYS A 358 -4.48 -15.83 -6.38
C LYS A 358 -4.16 -17.31 -6.33
N ALA A 359 -3.96 -17.86 -5.13
CA ALA A 359 -3.91 -19.29 -4.89
C ALA A 359 -4.83 -19.64 -3.72
N PHE A 360 -5.79 -20.55 -3.90
CA PHE A 360 -6.71 -20.95 -2.82
C PHE A 360 -6.68 -22.46 -2.61
N GLY A 361 -6.49 -22.88 -1.37
CA GLY A 361 -6.69 -24.26 -0.94
C GLY A 361 -8.19 -24.56 -0.73
N GLY A 362 -8.56 -25.85 -0.71
CA GLY A 362 -9.95 -26.27 -0.53
C GLY A 362 -10.48 -26.02 0.87
N TYR A 363 -11.79 -25.74 1.00
CA TYR A 363 -12.48 -25.42 2.25
C TYR A 363 -11.85 -24.25 3.00
N ALA A 364 -11.84 -23.08 2.39
CA ALA A 364 -11.28 -21.86 2.98
C ALA A 364 -11.88 -21.52 4.36
N TYR A 365 -13.14 -21.90 4.64
CA TYR A 365 -13.78 -21.69 5.93
C TYR A 365 -14.67 -22.86 6.35
N GLY A 366 -14.28 -23.57 7.40
CA GLY A 366 -15.07 -24.64 8.02
C GLY A 366 -16.10 -24.06 8.99
N VAL A 367 -17.37 -24.33 8.72
CA VAL A 367 -18.49 -24.18 9.68
C VAL A 367 -18.39 -25.29 10.72
N GLY A 368 -18.05 -24.96 11.97
CA GLY A 368 -18.06 -25.92 13.08
C GLY A 368 -17.85 -25.25 14.43
N ASP A 369 -18.67 -25.63 15.43
CA ASP A 369 -18.79 -25.03 16.76
C ASP A 369 -17.46 -24.63 17.45
N ASP A 370 -17.40 -23.36 17.86
CA ASP A 370 -16.33 -22.73 18.65
C ASP A 370 -16.01 -23.50 19.95
N GLU A 371 -16.93 -24.32 20.47
CA GLU A 371 -16.81 -24.98 21.78
C GLU A 371 -15.68 -26.04 21.86
N LYS A 372 -15.06 -26.44 20.73
CA LYS A 372 -14.07 -27.53 20.67
C LYS A 372 -12.83 -27.24 19.82
N TYR A 373 -12.36 -25.99 19.77
CA TYR A 373 -11.10 -25.59 19.08
C TYR A 373 -11.01 -26.12 17.63
N TYR A 374 -12.13 -26.10 16.90
CA TYR A 374 -12.23 -26.55 15.50
C TYR A 374 -11.73 -27.98 15.26
N LYS A 375 -11.83 -28.86 16.27
CA LYS A 375 -11.28 -30.20 16.15
C LYS A 375 -11.87 -30.99 14.98
N ASP A 376 -13.17 -30.79 14.74
CA ASP A 376 -14.00 -31.47 13.75
C ASP A 376 -14.08 -30.70 12.41
N ALA A 377 -13.35 -29.60 12.24
CA ALA A 377 -13.35 -28.84 10.98
C ALA A 377 -12.76 -29.66 9.81
N PRO A 378 -13.14 -29.40 8.54
CA PRO A 378 -12.59 -30.10 7.38
C PRO A 378 -11.06 -29.95 7.23
N GLU A 379 -10.40 -30.95 6.65
CA GLU A 379 -8.93 -30.98 6.45
C GLU A 379 -8.52 -30.43 5.08
N GLY A 380 -8.80 -29.14 4.83
CA GLY A 380 -8.43 -28.46 3.59
C GLY A 380 -6.94 -28.53 3.24
N GLY A 381 -6.56 -28.25 2.00
CA GLY A 381 -5.14 -28.18 1.57
C GLY A 381 -4.56 -26.77 1.64
N SER A 382 -3.25 -26.64 1.49
CA SER A 382 -2.58 -25.33 1.45
C SER A 382 -2.87 -24.60 0.13
N ALA A 383 -2.82 -23.26 0.13
CA ALA A 383 -2.85 -22.52 -1.13
C ALA A 383 -1.59 -22.78 -1.95
N ILE A 384 -0.42 -22.76 -1.31
CA ILE A 384 0.85 -23.19 -1.88
C ILE A 384 1.53 -24.10 -0.86
N GLY A 385 1.71 -25.39 -1.15
CA GLY A 385 2.29 -26.25 -0.12
C GLY A 385 2.30 -27.74 -0.38
N SER A 386 2.47 -28.49 0.70
CA SER A 386 2.61 -29.95 0.66
C SER A 386 2.03 -30.61 1.91
N ALA A 387 1.65 -31.88 1.77
CA ALA A 387 1.33 -32.80 2.87
C ALA A 387 2.44 -33.83 3.13
N ILE A 388 3.65 -33.63 2.59
CA ILE A 388 4.82 -34.47 2.89
C ILE A 388 5.66 -33.82 3.99
N ASN A 389 6.04 -34.64 4.96
CA ASN A 389 7.00 -34.23 5.97
C ASN A 389 8.40 -34.00 5.38
N GLY A 390 9.01 -32.85 5.70
CA GLY A 390 10.30 -32.43 5.17
C GLY A 390 10.25 -31.99 3.70
N ALA A 391 9.06 -31.76 3.16
CA ALA A 391 8.93 -31.15 1.83
C ALA A 391 9.47 -29.73 1.84
N VAL A 392 9.98 -29.28 0.68
CA VAL A 392 10.57 -27.95 0.52
C VAL A 392 9.71 -27.10 -0.41
N ILE A 393 9.38 -25.89 0.02
CA ILE A 393 8.59 -24.93 -0.74
C ILE A 393 9.48 -23.70 -0.99
N ASN A 394 9.85 -23.46 -2.25
CA ASN A 394 10.75 -22.38 -2.64
C ASN A 394 9.99 -21.36 -3.50
N LEU A 395 9.98 -20.10 -3.05
CA LEU A 395 9.54 -18.94 -3.82
C LEU A 395 10.76 -18.03 -4.06
N ASP A 396 11.16 -17.86 -5.32
CA ASP A 396 12.34 -17.08 -5.71
C ASP A 396 11.97 -16.05 -6.79
N ASN A 397 12.09 -14.76 -6.48
CA ASN A 397 11.65 -13.68 -7.37
C ASN A 397 10.17 -13.81 -7.80
N VAL A 398 9.28 -14.08 -6.84
CA VAL A 398 7.83 -14.28 -7.05
C VAL A 398 7.05 -13.15 -6.41
N THR A 399 5.99 -12.70 -7.08
CA THR A 399 4.97 -11.84 -6.48
C THR A 399 3.71 -12.65 -6.19
N VAL A 400 3.30 -12.80 -4.93
CA VAL A 400 2.04 -13.44 -4.54
C VAL A 400 1.07 -12.38 -4.05
N LYS A 401 0.06 -12.06 -4.84
CA LYS A 401 -0.94 -11.06 -4.46
C LYS A 401 -1.91 -11.58 -3.40
N LYS A 402 -2.35 -12.84 -3.54
CA LYS A 402 -3.26 -13.48 -2.58
C LYS A 402 -3.03 -15.00 -2.48
N ALA A 403 -2.83 -15.52 -1.28
CA ALA A 403 -2.83 -16.96 -1.02
C ALA A 403 -3.67 -17.29 0.22
N VAL A 404 -4.67 -18.18 0.12
CA VAL A 404 -5.53 -18.52 1.27
C VAL A 404 -5.59 -20.03 1.46
N GLY A 405 -5.10 -20.50 2.59
CA GLY A 405 -5.11 -21.91 2.97
C GLY A 405 -6.51 -22.42 3.31
N GLY A 406 -6.72 -23.72 3.19
CA GLY A 406 -7.91 -24.38 3.69
C GLY A 406 -7.93 -24.46 5.23
N SER A 407 -9.10 -24.74 5.82
CA SER A 407 -9.43 -24.69 7.26
C SER A 407 -8.39 -25.20 8.28
N LYS A 408 -7.51 -26.13 7.92
CA LYS A 408 -6.45 -26.71 8.78
C LYS A 408 -5.06 -26.70 8.13
N SER A 409 -4.84 -25.81 7.17
CA SER A 409 -3.62 -25.76 6.35
C SER A 409 -3.12 -24.35 6.20
N ALA A 410 -1.80 -24.22 6.07
CA ALA A 410 -1.18 -22.92 5.90
C ALA A 410 -1.57 -22.30 4.56
N GLY A 411 -1.51 -20.97 4.46
CA GLY A 411 -1.62 -20.30 3.17
C GLY A 411 -0.43 -20.69 2.29
N ILE A 412 0.78 -20.54 2.82
CA ILE A 412 2.02 -21.07 2.23
C ILE A 412 2.68 -22.00 3.25
N GLY A 413 2.77 -23.29 2.97
CA GLY A 413 3.42 -24.23 3.89
C GLY A 413 2.70 -25.56 4.05
N ALA A 414 2.72 -26.09 5.26
CA ALA A 414 2.25 -27.42 5.57
C ALA A 414 0.73 -27.56 5.48
N ARG A 415 0.30 -28.73 4.99
CA ARG A 415 -1.05 -29.26 5.25
C ARG A 415 -0.99 -30.15 6.49
N TYR A 416 -1.95 -29.96 7.40
CA TYR A 416 -2.34 -30.86 8.49
C TYR A 416 -1.34 -31.99 8.88
N HIS A 417 -0.74 -31.91 10.07
CA HIS A 417 0.14 -32.92 10.67
C HIS A 417 1.54 -33.13 10.09
N VAL A 418 2.05 -32.19 9.29
CA VAL A 418 3.41 -32.29 8.73
C VAL A 418 4.25 -31.04 9.01
N GLY A 419 5.57 -31.24 9.05
CA GLY A 419 6.54 -30.16 9.03
C GLY A 419 7.10 -29.98 7.62
N VAL A 420 7.30 -28.75 7.19
CA VAL A 420 7.89 -28.41 5.88
C VAL A 420 8.96 -27.34 6.03
N ASP A 421 9.82 -27.22 5.03
CA ASP A 421 10.72 -26.10 4.90
C ASP A 421 10.16 -25.10 3.89
N VAL A 422 9.98 -23.85 4.30
CA VAL A 422 9.50 -22.75 3.45
C VAL A 422 10.63 -21.75 3.24
N ASN A 423 11.04 -21.55 2.00
CA ASN A 423 12.08 -20.60 1.62
C ASN A 423 11.50 -19.54 0.69
N ILE A 424 11.58 -18.28 1.11
CA ILE A 424 11.10 -17.11 0.35
C ILE A 424 12.28 -16.18 0.13
N LYS A 425 12.63 -15.94 -1.13
CA LYS A 425 13.81 -15.17 -1.52
C LYS A 425 13.47 -14.19 -2.62
N ASP A 426 13.99 -12.97 -2.51
CA ASP A 426 13.82 -11.91 -3.52
C ASP A 426 12.34 -11.68 -3.93
N SER A 427 11.39 -11.96 -3.04
CA SER A 427 9.97 -12.10 -3.38
C SER A 427 9.08 -11.08 -2.66
N THR A 428 7.89 -10.83 -3.21
CA THR A 428 6.86 -9.98 -2.62
C THR A 428 5.58 -10.77 -2.37
N ILE A 429 5.19 -10.96 -1.12
CA ILE A 429 3.92 -11.59 -0.73
C ILE A 429 3.01 -10.49 -0.19
N GLU A 430 2.02 -10.08 -0.97
CA GLU A 430 1.11 -8.97 -0.63
C GLU A 430 0.01 -9.40 0.33
N TYR A 431 -0.42 -10.66 0.28
CA TYR A 431 -1.37 -11.23 1.23
C TYR A 431 -1.31 -12.76 1.23
N VAL A 432 -1.09 -13.34 2.41
CA VAL A 432 -1.31 -14.75 2.66
C VAL A 432 -2.10 -14.96 3.94
N GLU A 433 -3.07 -15.88 3.92
CA GLU A 433 -3.91 -16.22 5.06
C GLU A 433 -3.90 -17.74 5.30
N GLY A 434 -3.70 -18.14 6.55
CA GLY A 434 -3.81 -19.53 6.99
C GLY A 434 -5.26 -19.89 7.31
N GLY A 435 -5.62 -21.17 7.17
CA GLY A 435 -6.90 -21.64 7.68
C GLY A 435 -7.00 -21.50 9.20
N VAL A 436 -8.23 -21.61 9.74
CA VAL A 436 -8.62 -21.37 11.15
C VAL A 436 -7.60 -21.82 12.21
N THR A 437 -6.91 -22.94 12.02
CA THR A 437 -5.94 -23.48 13.01
C THR A 437 -4.49 -23.52 12.53
N ALA A 438 -4.16 -22.82 11.46
CA ALA A 438 -2.87 -22.89 10.76
C ALA A 438 -2.24 -21.51 10.57
N ALA A 439 -0.92 -21.49 10.38
CA ALA A 439 -0.19 -20.26 10.14
C ALA A 439 -0.48 -19.69 8.74
N GLY A 440 -0.31 -18.37 8.56
CA GLY A 440 -0.28 -17.77 7.23
C GLY A 440 0.84 -18.37 6.39
N ILE A 441 2.05 -18.36 6.95
CA ILE A 441 3.22 -19.04 6.41
C ILE A 441 3.79 -20.00 7.46
N GLY A 442 4.00 -21.25 7.08
CA GLY A 442 4.69 -22.23 7.93
C GLY A 442 3.85 -23.46 8.24
N ALA A 443 3.74 -23.81 9.52
CA ALA A 443 3.12 -25.04 9.96
C ALA A 443 1.59 -24.94 10.09
N SER A 444 0.95 -26.10 10.01
CA SER A 444 -0.48 -26.27 10.23
C SER A 444 -0.79 -26.65 11.68
N ARG A 445 -2.04 -27.09 11.93
CA ARG A 445 -2.43 -27.77 13.16
C ARG A 445 -1.68 -29.10 13.36
N VAL A 446 -1.37 -29.44 14.61
CA VAL A 446 -0.74 -30.70 15.04
C VAL A 446 -1.67 -31.49 15.98
N SER A 447 -1.88 -32.81 15.76
CA SER A 447 -2.74 -33.66 16.60
C SER A 447 -2.23 -35.07 16.93
N ASN A 448 -3.05 -35.79 17.71
CA ASN A 448 -2.71 -37.08 18.33
C ASN A 448 -2.42 -38.15 17.28
N GLY A 449 -1.16 -38.58 17.17
CA GLY A 449 -0.68 -39.58 16.20
C GLY A 449 0.15 -39.03 15.03
N ALA A 450 0.28 -37.70 14.91
CA ALA A 450 1.15 -37.03 13.94
C ALA A 450 2.62 -37.03 14.37
N SER A 451 3.53 -37.16 13.41
CA SER A 451 4.99 -37.21 13.61
C SER A 451 5.59 -35.88 14.10
N GLU A 452 6.63 -35.99 14.95
CA GLU A 452 7.33 -34.97 15.76
C GLU A 452 8.11 -33.88 14.99
N ASN A 453 7.65 -33.47 13.80
CA ASN A 453 8.56 -32.87 12.83
C ASN A 453 8.66 -31.34 12.89
N ALA A 454 9.89 -30.87 12.74
CA ALA A 454 10.22 -29.47 12.70
C ALA A 454 9.74 -28.79 11.40
N THR A 455 9.44 -27.49 11.51
CA THR A 455 9.17 -26.61 10.37
C THR A 455 10.24 -25.53 10.35
N THR A 456 10.89 -25.31 9.20
CA THR A 456 11.83 -24.22 9.01
C THR A 456 11.24 -23.19 8.08
N ILE A 457 11.30 -21.92 8.45
CA ILE A 457 10.86 -20.81 7.61
C ILE A 457 12.05 -19.88 7.43
N THR A 458 12.46 -19.69 6.19
CA THR A 458 13.56 -18.80 5.82
C THR A 458 13.05 -17.74 4.85
N ILE A 459 13.17 -16.48 5.24
CA ILE A 459 12.77 -15.33 4.43
C ILE A 459 13.99 -14.43 4.26
N THR A 460 14.37 -14.13 3.01
CA THR A 460 15.57 -13.34 2.70
C THR A 460 15.28 -12.33 1.61
N ASN A 461 15.71 -11.07 1.80
CA ASN A 461 15.55 -9.99 0.83
C ASN A 461 14.12 -9.90 0.24
N SER A 462 13.11 -10.05 1.09
CA SER A 462 11.72 -10.18 0.66
C SER A 462 10.78 -9.25 1.43
N THR A 463 9.63 -8.94 0.82
CA THR A 463 8.53 -8.24 1.48
C THR A 463 7.37 -9.21 1.67
N VAL A 464 6.87 -9.38 2.90
CA VAL A 464 5.84 -10.39 3.20
C VAL A 464 4.74 -9.82 4.08
N LYS A 465 3.49 -10.03 3.68
CA LYS A 465 2.30 -9.79 4.49
C LYS A 465 1.55 -11.10 4.76
N ALA A 466 1.49 -11.52 6.01
CA ALA A 466 0.91 -12.81 6.38
C ALA A 466 -0.07 -12.70 7.55
N VAL A 467 -1.17 -13.44 7.47
CA VAL A 467 -2.22 -13.50 8.49
C VAL A 467 -2.42 -14.96 8.88
N GLY A 468 -2.32 -15.26 10.17
CA GLY A 468 -2.64 -16.57 10.70
C GLY A 468 -4.15 -16.75 10.83
N GLY A 469 -4.63 -17.99 10.73
CA GLY A 469 -6.00 -18.28 11.16
C GLY A 469 -6.15 -18.10 12.67
N GLU A 470 -7.37 -18.21 13.18
CA GLU A 470 -7.72 -17.94 14.59
C GLU A 470 -6.73 -18.49 15.65
N TYR A 471 -6.13 -19.66 15.43
CA TYR A 471 -5.16 -20.28 16.35
C TYR A 471 -3.74 -20.42 15.78
N GLY A 472 -3.47 -19.82 14.62
CA GLY A 472 -2.16 -19.87 13.97
C GLY A 472 -1.43 -18.53 13.97
N ALA A 473 -0.10 -18.58 13.88
CA ALA A 473 0.73 -17.40 13.75
C ALA A 473 0.63 -16.79 12.33
N GLY A 474 0.94 -15.51 12.18
CA GLY A 474 1.12 -14.93 10.84
C GLY A 474 2.23 -15.67 10.08
N ILE A 475 3.39 -15.79 10.72
CA ILE A 475 4.52 -16.60 10.26
C ILE A 475 4.97 -17.50 11.40
N GLY A 476 4.96 -18.82 11.21
CA GLY A 476 5.42 -19.78 12.19
C GLY A 476 4.54 -21.02 12.30
N SER A 477 3.95 -21.31 13.48
CA SER A 477 3.09 -22.49 13.65
C SER A 477 1.60 -22.23 13.75
N GLY A 478 0.83 -23.28 13.47
CA GLY A 478 -0.58 -23.41 13.82
C GLY A 478 -0.80 -23.85 15.27
N TYR A 479 -2.02 -24.31 15.53
CA TYR A 479 -2.47 -24.81 16.83
C TYR A 479 -1.85 -26.18 17.18
N ASP A 480 -1.32 -26.32 18.40
CA ASP A 480 -0.92 -27.62 18.96
C ASP A 480 -1.97 -28.20 19.94
N THR A 481 -2.49 -29.39 19.62
CA THR A 481 -3.41 -30.13 20.51
C THR A 481 -2.70 -31.13 21.44
N HIS A 482 -1.39 -31.31 21.31
CA HIS A 482 -0.59 -32.38 21.89
C HIS A 482 0.11 -32.01 23.22
N CYS A 483 -0.38 -30.98 23.92
CA CYS A 483 0.21 -30.48 25.16
C CYS A 483 0.56 -31.64 26.11
N GLN A 484 1.79 -31.64 26.65
CA GLN A 484 2.42 -32.64 27.55
C GLN A 484 3.42 -33.65 26.92
N LYS A 485 3.75 -33.59 25.61
CA LYS A 485 4.84 -34.36 24.98
C LYS A 485 5.77 -33.48 24.12
N VAL A 486 6.90 -34.03 23.66
CA VAL A 486 7.92 -33.37 22.80
C VAL A 486 7.23 -32.50 21.74
N GLN A 487 7.53 -31.21 21.76
CA GLN A 487 6.84 -30.21 20.95
C GLN A 487 7.56 -30.07 19.59
N PRO A 488 6.83 -29.92 18.47
CA PRO A 488 7.46 -29.71 17.17
C PRO A 488 8.17 -28.36 17.14
N LEU A 489 9.47 -28.37 16.84
CA LEU A 489 10.28 -27.16 16.79
C LEU A 489 9.94 -26.33 15.54
N VAL A 490 9.58 -25.07 15.76
CA VAL A 490 9.45 -24.10 14.67
C VAL A 490 10.72 -23.27 14.63
N THR A 491 11.41 -23.25 13.49
CA THR A 491 12.60 -22.41 13.29
C THR A 491 12.29 -21.29 12.30
N ILE A 492 12.46 -20.04 12.72
CA ILE A 492 12.16 -18.86 11.89
C ILE A 492 13.41 -18.03 11.67
N ASN A 493 13.85 -17.90 10.42
CA ASN A 493 15.00 -17.11 10.03
C ASN A 493 14.57 -16.01 9.05
N ILE A 494 14.73 -14.75 9.46
CA ILE A 494 14.35 -13.59 8.63
C ILE A 494 15.55 -12.67 8.51
N VAL A 495 16.00 -12.42 7.28
CA VAL A 495 17.21 -11.65 7.00
C VAL A 495 16.94 -10.62 5.90
N ASP A 496 17.38 -9.38 6.12
CA ASP A 496 17.29 -8.29 5.15
C ASP A 496 15.88 -8.11 4.53
N SER A 497 14.82 -8.33 5.32
CA SER A 497 13.43 -8.42 4.82
C SER A 497 12.48 -7.44 5.51
N THR A 498 11.34 -7.17 4.88
CA THR A 498 10.25 -6.37 5.45
C THR A 498 9.02 -7.25 5.66
N ILE A 499 8.56 -7.35 6.90
CA ILE A 499 7.49 -8.26 7.29
C ILE A 499 6.34 -7.50 7.94
N GLU A 500 5.13 -7.77 7.50
CA GLU A 500 3.88 -7.45 8.18
C GLU A 500 3.19 -8.77 8.52
N ALA A 501 3.07 -9.12 9.79
CA ALA A 501 2.54 -10.42 10.17
C ALA A 501 1.51 -10.29 11.29
N GLN A 502 0.31 -10.83 11.09
CA GLN A 502 -0.76 -10.82 12.07
C GLN A 502 -1.09 -12.24 12.52
N GLY A 503 -0.96 -12.51 13.81
CA GLY A 503 -1.39 -13.76 14.42
C GLY A 503 -2.89 -13.80 14.60
N GLY A 504 -3.44 -15.00 14.63
CA GLY A 504 -4.81 -15.23 15.08
C GLY A 504 -5.01 -14.87 16.55
N LYS A 505 -6.25 -15.04 16.99
CA LYS A 505 -6.77 -14.75 18.33
C LYS A 505 -5.83 -15.16 19.48
N TYR A 506 -5.08 -16.26 19.38
CA TYR A 506 -4.25 -16.73 20.50
C TYR A 506 -2.78 -16.94 20.14
N SER A 507 -2.32 -16.28 19.08
CA SER A 507 -1.06 -16.59 18.43
C SER A 507 -0.17 -15.37 18.25
N ALA A 508 1.12 -15.62 18.06
CA ALA A 508 2.07 -14.56 17.73
C ALA A 508 1.90 -14.06 16.29
N GLY A 509 2.32 -12.82 16.02
CA GLY A 509 2.47 -12.34 14.65
C GLY A 509 3.56 -13.12 13.92
N VAL A 510 4.76 -13.16 14.52
CA VAL A 510 5.87 -14.02 14.09
C VAL A 510 6.28 -14.93 15.25
N GLY A 511 6.14 -16.25 15.09
CA GLY A 511 6.51 -17.20 16.11
C GLY A 511 5.49 -18.33 16.27
N THR A 512 5.04 -18.62 17.49
CA THR A 512 4.20 -19.80 17.71
C THR A 512 2.70 -19.52 17.69
N GLY A 513 1.92 -20.50 17.25
CA GLY A 513 0.47 -20.57 17.44
C GLY A 513 0.08 -21.02 18.84
N TYR A 514 -1.22 -21.23 19.06
CA TYR A 514 -1.77 -21.57 20.37
C TYR A 514 -1.20 -22.90 20.94
N HIS A 515 -0.83 -22.91 22.22
CA HIS A 515 -0.24 -24.04 22.95
C HIS A 515 1.07 -24.62 22.37
N THR A 516 1.69 -23.96 21.39
CA THR A 516 2.99 -24.39 20.85
C THR A 516 4.12 -23.68 21.59
N ALA A 517 4.95 -24.46 22.29
CA ALA A 517 5.99 -23.92 23.18
C ALA A 517 7.43 -24.06 22.67
N ALA A 518 7.68 -24.64 21.49
CA ALA A 518 9.02 -24.84 20.92
C ALA A 518 9.29 -23.92 19.73
N LEU A 519 10.16 -22.92 19.95
CA LEU A 519 10.51 -21.89 18.97
C LEU A 519 12.00 -21.65 18.96
N ALA A 520 12.61 -21.65 17.77
CA ALA A 520 13.98 -21.25 17.54
C ALA A 520 14.09 -20.27 16.37
N GLY A 521 15.25 -19.64 16.26
CA GLY A 521 15.64 -18.89 15.07
C GLY A 521 16.12 -17.48 15.36
N GLU A 522 16.20 -16.69 14.31
CA GLU A 522 16.81 -15.37 14.34
C GLU A 522 16.23 -14.42 13.30
N ILE A 523 16.05 -13.17 13.70
CA ILE A 523 15.65 -12.08 12.83
C ILE A 523 16.77 -11.03 12.84
N LYS A 524 17.30 -10.73 11.65
CA LYS A 524 18.47 -9.87 11.42
C LYS A 524 18.19 -8.84 10.35
N ASN A 525 18.61 -7.59 10.60
CA ASN A 525 18.59 -6.50 9.61
C ASN A 525 17.23 -6.34 8.90
N SER A 526 16.15 -6.70 9.59
CA SER A 526 14.81 -6.80 9.02
C SER A 526 13.87 -5.89 9.78
N THR A 527 12.91 -5.32 9.06
CA THR A 527 11.82 -4.55 9.67
C THR A 527 10.62 -5.48 9.82
N VAL A 528 10.23 -5.77 11.06
CA VAL A 528 9.10 -6.67 11.36
C VAL A 528 8.02 -5.89 12.10
N ASN A 529 6.90 -5.66 11.43
CA ASN A 529 5.66 -5.15 12.00
C ASN A 529 4.74 -6.35 12.29
N ALA A 530 4.98 -7.01 13.42
CA ALA A 530 4.18 -8.13 13.85
C ALA A 530 3.06 -7.67 14.81
N LYS A 531 1.90 -8.32 14.74
CA LYS A 531 0.75 -8.09 15.62
C LYS A 531 0.21 -9.42 16.11
N SER A 532 0.16 -9.61 17.42
CA SER A 532 -0.60 -10.70 18.05
C SER A 532 -2.11 -10.46 17.96
N GLY A 533 -2.93 -11.51 18.11
CA GLY A 533 -4.39 -11.42 18.02
C GLY A 533 -5.08 -10.87 19.28
N ILE A 534 -5.43 -11.75 20.23
CA ILE A 534 -6.12 -11.43 21.50
C ILE A 534 -5.30 -11.95 22.70
N LYS A 535 -5.01 -11.06 23.64
CA LYS A 535 -4.46 -11.43 24.96
C LYS A 535 -5.58 -12.12 25.76
N VAL A 536 -5.46 -13.41 26.08
CA VAL A 536 -6.48 -14.15 26.85
C VAL A 536 -6.24 -14.02 28.33
N TYR A 537 -7.30 -13.66 29.04
CA TYR A 537 -7.27 -13.36 30.46
C TYR A 537 -7.60 -14.61 31.28
N LYS A 538 -6.59 -15.46 31.54
CA LYS A 538 -6.54 -16.39 32.69
C LYS A 538 -5.19 -16.21 33.38
N ALA A 539 -5.18 -16.10 34.71
CA ALA A 539 -3.99 -15.77 35.50
C ALA A 539 -2.80 -16.76 35.34
N THR A 540 -3.02 -17.96 34.79
CA THR A 540 -1.99 -18.99 34.62
C THR A 540 -1.36 -19.05 33.23
N TYR A 541 -1.84 -18.23 32.27
CA TYR A 541 -1.43 -18.30 30.86
C TYR A 541 -0.50 -17.14 30.52
N THR A 542 0.39 -17.33 29.54
CA THR A 542 1.14 -16.22 28.94
C THR A 542 0.23 -15.38 28.05
N SER A 543 0.58 -14.12 27.82
CA SER A 543 0.01 -13.37 26.70
C SER A 543 0.68 -13.76 25.39
N ALA A 544 -0.06 -13.68 24.28
CA ALA A 544 0.54 -13.76 22.95
C ALA A 544 1.44 -12.53 22.73
N MET A 545 2.61 -12.76 22.14
CA MET A 545 3.58 -11.72 21.79
C MET A 545 3.48 -11.39 20.31
N ASP A 546 3.83 -10.16 19.93
CA ASP A 546 3.94 -9.81 18.51
C ASP A 546 5.03 -10.65 17.82
N ILE A 547 6.20 -10.78 18.45
CA ILE A 547 7.30 -11.67 18.04
C ILE A 547 7.61 -12.61 19.21
N GLY A 548 7.60 -13.92 18.97
CA GLY A 548 7.91 -14.93 19.98
C GLY A 548 6.79 -15.94 20.16
N PHE A 549 6.19 -15.99 21.33
CA PHE A 549 5.27 -17.06 21.68
C PHE A 549 3.81 -16.64 21.51
N GLY A 550 2.99 -17.55 21.00
CA GLY A 550 1.55 -17.50 21.18
C GLY A 550 1.16 -17.69 22.65
N VAL A 551 -0.13 -17.81 22.93
CA VAL A 551 -0.60 -18.12 24.28
C VAL A 551 -0.21 -19.56 24.64
N VAL A 552 0.50 -19.71 25.76
CA VAL A 552 0.97 -20.98 26.30
C VAL A 552 0.56 -21.08 27.77
N ASP A 553 0.26 -22.29 28.23
CA ASP A 553 0.06 -22.65 29.64
C ASP A 553 1.35 -23.32 30.17
N PRO A 554 2.22 -22.59 30.88
CA PRO A 554 3.50 -23.14 31.34
C PRO A 554 3.33 -24.34 32.29
N SER A 555 2.19 -24.44 32.97
CA SER A 555 1.92 -25.55 33.91
C SER A 555 1.64 -26.87 33.20
N ARG A 556 1.20 -26.80 31.94
CA ARG A 556 0.84 -27.96 31.12
C ARG A 556 1.88 -28.25 30.04
N GLU A 557 2.59 -27.25 29.53
CA GLU A 557 3.55 -27.39 28.42
C GLU A 557 5.00 -27.61 28.89
N GLY A 558 5.34 -27.20 30.12
CA GLY A 558 6.69 -27.29 30.68
C GLY A 558 7.68 -26.29 30.06
N VAL A 559 8.83 -26.10 30.72
CA VAL A 559 9.92 -25.24 30.22
C VAL A 559 10.78 -26.06 29.24
N GLN A 560 10.76 -25.72 27.95
CA GLN A 560 11.60 -26.38 26.96
C GLN A 560 12.92 -25.64 26.74
N THR A 561 14.03 -26.38 26.61
CA THR A 561 15.39 -25.84 26.57
C THR A 561 15.78 -25.16 25.25
N ALA A 562 14.94 -25.25 24.21
CA ALA A 562 15.17 -24.69 22.88
C ALA A 562 14.18 -23.57 22.51
N SER A 563 13.49 -22.98 23.48
CA SER A 563 12.38 -22.04 23.28
C SER A 563 12.83 -20.58 23.34
N LYS A 564 13.52 -20.09 22.30
CA LYS A 564 13.85 -18.67 22.15
C LYS A 564 14.08 -18.25 20.70
N ILE A 565 13.76 -16.99 20.41
CA ILE A 565 14.13 -16.33 19.15
C ILE A 565 15.00 -15.11 19.45
N ILE A 566 16.01 -14.85 18.61
CA ILE A 566 16.85 -13.66 18.73
C ILE A 566 16.35 -12.61 17.74
N TYR A 567 15.88 -11.47 18.24
CA TYR A 567 15.44 -10.35 17.42
C TYR A 567 16.46 -9.21 17.53
N ASN A 568 17.21 -8.94 16.46
CA ASN A 568 18.22 -7.88 16.40
C ASN A 568 19.18 -7.88 17.62
N GLY A 569 19.63 -9.07 18.05
CA GLY A 569 20.54 -9.26 19.17
C GLY A 569 19.88 -9.30 20.55
N VAL A 570 18.56 -9.13 20.65
CA VAL A 570 17.80 -9.27 21.89
C VAL A 570 17.15 -10.65 21.94
N GLU A 571 17.36 -11.36 23.05
CA GLU A 571 16.72 -12.66 23.30
C GLU A 571 15.26 -12.48 23.73
N ILE A 572 14.34 -13.08 22.96
CA ILE A 572 12.94 -13.22 23.33
C ILE A 572 12.74 -14.65 23.81
N SER A 573 12.39 -14.81 25.08
CA SER A 573 12.15 -16.10 25.72
C SER A 573 10.77 -16.17 26.36
N MET A 574 10.25 -17.38 26.49
CA MET A 574 8.96 -17.64 27.14
C MET A 574 8.96 -17.23 28.62
N GLU A 575 10.11 -17.19 29.31
CA GLU A 575 10.23 -16.79 30.71
C GLU A 575 10.04 -15.28 30.95
N LYS A 576 10.29 -14.44 29.94
CA LYS A 576 10.03 -12.99 29.98
C LYS A 576 8.66 -12.62 29.38
N ALA A 577 7.77 -13.60 29.19
CA ALA A 577 6.45 -13.34 28.67
C ALA A 577 5.62 -12.49 29.64
N PRO A 578 5.07 -11.34 29.20
CA PRO A 578 4.35 -10.47 30.10
C PRO A 578 3.05 -11.16 30.54
N ILE A 579 2.77 -11.06 31.84
CA ILE A 579 1.56 -11.63 32.43
C ILE A 579 0.44 -10.61 32.36
N VAL A 580 -0.77 -11.11 32.14
CA VAL A 580 -1.94 -10.26 32.15
C VAL A 580 -2.48 -10.14 33.57
N VAL A 581 -2.60 -8.92 34.08
CA VAL A 581 -3.07 -8.63 35.43
C VAL A 581 -4.43 -7.92 35.38
N ASP A 582 -5.33 -8.34 36.26
CA ASP A 582 -6.63 -7.73 36.44
C ASP A 582 -6.76 -7.23 37.88
N GLY A 583 -6.66 -5.90 38.04
CA GLY A 583 -6.68 -5.23 39.34
C GLY A 583 -5.30 -5.03 40.01
N THR A 584 -5.29 -4.12 40.99
CA THR A 584 -4.07 -3.61 41.64
C THR A 584 -3.30 -4.67 42.43
N ASP A 585 -3.99 -5.64 43.06
CA ASP A 585 -3.31 -6.68 43.85
C ASP A 585 -2.49 -7.64 42.97
N ALA A 586 -3.04 -8.04 41.82
CA ALA A 586 -2.35 -8.88 40.85
C ALA A 586 -1.14 -8.16 40.23
N LEU A 587 -1.33 -6.88 39.89
CA LEU A 587 -0.25 -6.00 39.44
C LEU A 587 0.89 -5.94 40.47
N ASN A 588 0.56 -5.69 41.74
CA ASN A 588 1.53 -5.60 42.82
C ASN A 588 2.29 -6.92 43.02
N GLY A 589 1.58 -8.05 42.97
CA GLY A 589 2.19 -9.38 43.04
C GLY A 589 3.22 -9.60 41.93
N ALA A 590 2.82 -9.39 40.66
CA ALA A 590 3.69 -9.58 39.50
C ALA A 590 4.93 -8.66 39.52
N LEU A 591 4.74 -7.36 39.82
CA LEU A 591 5.83 -6.40 39.90
C LEU A 591 6.77 -6.67 41.09
N SER A 592 6.26 -7.22 42.20
CA SER A 592 7.09 -7.62 43.34
C SER A 592 8.03 -8.78 42.99
N GLU A 593 7.68 -9.60 42.01
CA GLU A 593 8.50 -10.71 41.49
C GLU A 593 9.42 -10.28 40.34
N GLY A 594 9.31 -9.04 39.86
CA GLY A 594 10.14 -8.51 38.77
C GLY A 594 9.68 -8.90 37.37
N LYS A 595 8.38 -9.17 37.20
CA LYS A 595 7.80 -9.61 35.92
C LYS A 595 7.26 -8.44 35.11
N ASP A 596 7.28 -8.59 33.79
CA ASP A 596 6.60 -7.70 32.86
C ASP A 596 5.08 -7.95 32.91
N VAL A 597 4.28 -6.89 32.73
CA VAL A 597 2.83 -6.94 32.93
C VAL A 597 2.06 -6.25 31.80
N VAL A 598 0.89 -6.82 31.47
CA VAL A 598 -0.15 -6.18 30.67
C VAL A 598 -1.37 -5.91 31.55
N LEU A 599 -1.85 -4.67 31.55
CA LEU A 599 -3.02 -4.25 32.30
C LEU A 599 -4.32 -4.60 31.55
N SER A 600 -5.36 -4.99 32.30
CA SER A 600 -6.71 -5.18 31.74
C SER A 600 -7.36 -3.85 31.32
N SER A 601 -8.26 -3.95 30.32
CA SER A 601 -9.06 -2.82 29.81
C SER A 601 -9.96 -2.22 30.89
N ASN A 602 -10.29 -0.94 30.74
CA ASN A 602 -11.25 -0.17 31.53
C ASN A 602 -11.02 -0.25 33.05
N THR A 603 -9.76 -0.44 33.44
CA THR A 603 -9.37 -0.63 34.84
C THR A 603 -8.36 0.43 35.23
N SER A 604 -8.56 0.99 36.42
CA SER A 604 -7.63 1.94 37.02
C SER A 604 -6.75 1.24 38.05
N TYR A 605 -5.45 1.50 37.96
CA TYR A 605 -4.44 0.84 38.77
C TYR A 605 -3.73 1.83 39.69
N THR A 606 -3.20 1.32 40.79
CA THR A 606 -2.21 2.04 41.61
C THR A 606 -0.88 1.30 41.51
N LEU A 607 0.17 2.00 41.09
CA LEU A 607 1.50 1.39 41.01
C LEU A 607 2.14 1.26 42.41
N PRO A 608 2.80 0.12 42.71
CA PRO A 608 3.64 -0.01 43.90
C PRO A 608 4.99 0.68 43.64
N SER A 609 5.71 1.09 44.68
CA SER A 609 7.10 1.56 44.51
C SER A 609 7.93 0.52 43.76
N LEU A 610 8.61 0.94 42.68
CA LEU A 610 9.51 0.09 41.89
C LEU A 610 10.98 0.28 42.28
N SER A 611 11.23 0.96 43.40
CA SER A 611 12.59 1.19 43.90
C SER A 611 13.36 -0.13 44.06
N GLY A 612 14.53 -0.21 43.42
CA GLY A 612 15.38 -1.41 43.44
C GLY A 612 14.95 -2.54 42.48
N LYS A 613 13.96 -2.30 41.60
CA LYS A 613 13.64 -3.15 40.45
C LYS A 613 14.41 -2.69 39.22
N THR A 614 14.70 -3.59 38.29
CA THR A 614 15.38 -3.30 37.02
C THR A 614 14.68 -3.99 35.85
N GLY A 615 14.58 -3.32 34.70
CA GLY A 615 14.12 -3.90 33.44
C GLY A 615 12.63 -4.28 33.37
N ILE A 616 11.77 -3.55 34.09
CA ILE A 616 10.32 -3.82 34.16
C ILE A 616 9.60 -3.18 32.96
N VAL A 617 8.73 -3.92 32.29
CA VAL A 617 7.78 -3.41 31.30
C VAL A 617 6.34 -3.44 31.83
N ILE A 618 5.66 -2.29 31.78
CA ILE A 618 4.22 -2.16 32.07
C ILE A 618 3.51 -1.67 30.81
N GLU A 619 2.62 -2.48 30.26
CA GLU A 619 1.85 -2.16 29.05
C GLU A 619 0.36 -2.06 29.38
N GLY A 620 -0.30 -0.99 28.96
CA GLY A 620 -1.75 -0.88 29.02
C GLY A 620 -2.47 -1.82 28.06
N ALA A 621 -3.78 -1.92 28.19
CA ALA A 621 -4.62 -2.66 27.26
C ALA A 621 -4.52 -2.07 25.84
N ALA A 622 -4.69 -2.93 24.82
CA ALA A 622 -4.56 -2.55 23.41
C ALA A 622 -5.58 -1.49 22.97
N ASP A 623 -6.71 -1.36 23.68
CA ASP A 623 -7.73 -0.33 23.43
C ASP A 623 -7.39 1.03 24.08
N GLY A 624 -6.26 1.14 24.78
CA GLY A 624 -5.81 2.37 25.45
C GLY A 624 -6.63 2.77 26.67
N SER A 625 -7.51 1.90 27.16
CA SER A 625 -8.46 2.21 28.25
C SER A 625 -7.89 2.01 29.66
N SER A 626 -6.65 1.51 29.78
CA SER A 626 -6.00 1.31 31.08
C SER A 626 -5.47 2.64 31.62
N SER A 627 -5.87 2.98 32.86
CA SER A 627 -5.36 4.17 33.55
C SER A 627 -4.57 3.82 34.80
N ILE A 628 -3.61 4.68 35.13
CA ILE A 628 -2.84 4.60 36.37
C ILE A 628 -3.15 5.85 37.18
N SER A 629 -3.74 5.64 38.35
CA SER A 629 -4.01 6.68 39.32
C SER A 629 -2.71 7.34 39.80
N ALA A 630 -2.69 8.67 39.73
CA ALA A 630 -1.52 9.48 39.99
C ALA A 630 -0.95 9.29 41.40
N VAL A 631 0.37 9.17 41.44
CA VAL A 631 1.15 8.91 42.65
C VAL A 631 1.97 10.14 43.02
N ASN A 632 1.72 10.69 44.22
CA ASN A 632 2.57 11.70 44.81
C ASN A 632 3.89 11.05 45.27
N SER A 633 5.01 11.37 44.62
CA SER A 633 6.36 10.89 44.94
C SER A 633 6.61 9.42 44.61
N PHE A 634 6.56 9.09 43.32
CA PHE A 634 6.86 7.75 42.81
C PHE A 634 8.31 7.61 42.36
N ASN A 635 8.91 6.43 42.57
CA ASN A 635 10.22 6.05 42.04
C ASN A 635 10.05 4.87 41.09
N PHE A 636 10.35 5.07 39.80
CA PHE A 636 10.49 3.98 38.84
C PHE A 636 11.79 3.23 39.13
N GLY A 637 11.80 1.93 38.82
CA GLY A 637 13.02 1.12 38.85
C GLY A 637 13.97 1.51 37.73
N GLU A 638 15.18 0.96 37.73
CA GLU A 638 16.14 1.11 36.64
C GLU A 638 15.60 0.47 35.36
N ASP A 639 15.82 1.08 34.21
CA ASP A 639 15.41 0.55 32.90
C ASP A 639 13.91 0.21 32.80
N THR A 640 13.06 1.01 33.45
CA THR A 640 11.60 0.81 33.42
C THR A 640 11.01 1.34 32.12
N THR A 641 10.14 0.55 31.49
CA THR A 641 9.38 0.96 30.30
C THR A 641 7.88 0.93 30.57
N ILE A 642 7.17 2.02 30.25
CA ILE A 642 5.73 2.14 30.43
C ILE A 642 5.09 2.54 29.11
N LYS A 643 4.07 1.79 28.66
CA LYS A 643 3.45 2.01 27.35
C LYS A 643 1.93 1.97 27.38
N ASN A 644 1.29 2.71 26.47
CA ASN A 644 -0.16 2.65 26.20
C ASN A 644 -1.06 2.86 27.42
N VAL A 645 -0.69 3.79 28.32
CA VAL A 645 -1.47 4.09 29.53
C VAL A 645 -1.75 5.58 29.65
N THR A 646 -2.84 5.91 30.34
CA THR A 646 -3.13 7.27 30.80
C THR A 646 -2.80 7.38 32.28
N PHE A 647 -1.90 8.31 32.62
CA PHE A 647 -1.73 8.76 34.01
C PHE A 647 -2.78 9.82 34.33
N GLU A 648 -3.71 9.49 35.22
CA GLU A 648 -4.85 10.35 35.57
C GLU A 648 -4.75 10.82 37.02
N SER A 649 -5.04 12.11 37.27
CA SER A 649 -5.04 12.70 38.62
C SER A 649 -6.17 13.68 38.82
N ASP A 650 -6.87 13.55 39.95
CA ASP A 650 -7.72 14.62 40.50
C ASP A 650 -6.89 15.66 41.31
N GLY A 651 -5.62 15.34 41.59
CA GLY A 651 -4.66 16.16 42.31
C GLY A 651 -3.87 17.15 41.43
N ALA A 652 -2.86 17.78 42.01
CA ALA A 652 -2.02 18.76 41.33
C ALA A 652 -1.14 18.16 40.21
N HIS A 653 -0.71 16.91 40.35
CA HIS A 653 0.27 16.26 39.47
C HIS A 653 -0.28 14.94 38.92
N SER A 654 -0.07 14.63 37.64
CA SER A 654 -0.30 13.27 37.11
C SER A 654 0.82 12.31 37.51
N VAL A 655 2.07 12.74 37.29
CA VAL A 655 3.26 12.04 37.77
C VAL A 655 4.14 13.05 38.49
N ARG A 656 4.39 12.79 39.79
CA ARG A 656 5.36 13.53 40.59
C ARG A 656 6.50 12.61 40.98
N TYR A 657 7.67 12.92 40.46
CA TYR A 657 8.84 12.05 40.46
C TYR A 657 9.87 12.50 41.50
N ALA A 658 10.27 11.60 42.39
CA ALA A 658 11.20 11.93 43.48
C ALA A 658 12.67 11.69 43.09
N THR A 659 13.05 10.51 42.57
CA THR A 659 14.42 10.18 42.12
C THR A 659 14.41 9.01 41.13
N THR A 660 15.33 8.98 40.14
CA THR A 660 15.63 7.78 39.31
C THR A 660 16.99 7.22 39.76
N SER A 661 17.21 5.92 39.57
CA SER A 661 18.57 5.34 39.61
C SER A 661 19.07 4.85 38.25
N GLY A 662 18.23 4.88 37.19
CA GLY A 662 18.57 4.45 35.82
C GLY A 662 17.65 5.07 34.76
N ASP A 663 17.68 4.54 33.53
CA ASP A 663 16.90 5.06 32.40
C ASP A 663 15.40 4.71 32.53
N VAL A 664 14.52 5.59 32.06
CA VAL A 664 13.07 5.36 32.06
C VAL A 664 12.51 5.73 30.69
N VAL A 665 11.68 4.86 30.12
CA VAL A 665 11.03 5.07 28.83
C VAL A 665 9.52 5.09 28.98
N PHE A 666 8.90 6.16 28.50
CA PHE A 666 7.46 6.26 28.29
C PHE A 666 7.17 6.22 26.80
N ASP A 667 6.25 5.36 26.36
CA ASP A 667 5.90 5.21 24.94
C ASP A 667 4.38 5.23 24.75
N ASN A 668 3.88 6.19 23.98
CA ASN A 668 2.44 6.40 23.78
C ASN A 668 1.67 6.53 25.11
N VAL A 669 2.19 7.39 25.99
CA VAL A 669 1.60 7.66 27.32
C VAL A 669 0.94 9.03 27.33
N VAL A 670 -0.22 9.12 27.97
CA VAL A 670 -0.93 10.38 28.20
C VAL A 670 -0.75 10.80 29.66
N PHE A 671 -0.31 12.04 29.88
CA PHE A 671 -0.13 12.63 31.20
C PHE A 671 -1.21 13.69 31.45
N GLU A 672 -2.25 13.33 32.20
CA GLU A 672 -3.38 14.19 32.54
C GLU A 672 -3.29 14.68 33.99
N GLY A 673 -2.68 15.86 34.16
CA GLY A 673 -2.60 16.51 35.46
C GLY A 673 -3.34 17.83 35.48
N ARG A 674 -3.99 18.15 36.61
CA ARG A 674 -4.70 19.42 36.77
C ARG A 674 -3.78 20.63 36.73
N GLN A 675 -2.59 20.55 37.35
CA GLN A 675 -1.56 21.60 37.29
C GLN A 675 -0.35 21.14 36.48
N TYR A 676 0.20 19.97 36.82
CA TYR A 676 1.37 19.39 36.15
C TYR A 676 1.02 18.08 35.47
N GLY A 677 1.24 18.01 34.16
CA GLY A 677 1.27 16.75 33.43
C GLY A 677 2.41 15.90 33.95
N PHE A 678 3.66 16.38 33.84
CA PHE A 678 4.83 15.66 34.34
C PHE A 678 5.73 16.55 35.21
N HIS A 679 6.10 16.07 36.40
CA HIS A 679 6.91 16.81 37.35
C HIS A 679 8.00 15.95 37.96
N VAL A 680 9.25 16.43 37.90
CA VAL A 680 10.39 15.88 38.63
C VAL A 680 10.89 16.89 39.66
N ASP A 681 10.96 16.51 40.94
CA ASP A 681 11.36 17.43 42.03
C ASP A 681 12.86 17.43 42.32
N ASN A 682 13.55 16.28 42.25
CA ASN A 682 14.98 16.18 42.61
C ASN A 682 15.85 15.69 41.44
N ALA A 683 17.15 15.63 41.74
CA ALA A 683 18.18 15.08 40.86
C ALA A 683 17.79 13.71 40.27
N ASN A 684 17.96 13.59 38.95
CA ASN A 684 17.84 12.37 38.16
C ASN A 684 19.26 11.99 37.69
N ASN A 685 19.64 10.71 37.83
CA ASN A 685 20.96 10.21 37.44
C ASN A 685 20.96 9.44 36.10
N GLY A 686 19.79 9.27 35.46
CA GLY A 686 19.60 8.61 34.17
C GLY A 686 18.90 9.49 33.12
N THR A 687 18.55 8.88 31.99
CA THR A 687 17.81 9.51 30.89
C THR A 687 16.34 9.14 30.98
N ILE A 688 15.46 10.14 30.99
CA ILE A 688 14.02 9.92 30.83
C ILE A 688 13.64 10.22 29.40
N THR A 689 13.17 9.19 28.69
CA THR A 689 12.77 9.26 27.30
C THR A 689 11.25 9.17 27.18
N PHE A 690 10.66 10.06 26.40
CA PHE A 690 9.25 10.09 26.07
C PHE A 690 9.11 9.94 24.55
N ASN A 691 8.38 8.91 24.12
CA ASN A 691 8.10 8.65 22.71
C ASN A 691 6.60 8.75 22.48
N ASN A 692 6.16 9.57 21.53
CA ASN A 692 4.75 9.68 21.14
C ASN A 692 3.80 10.06 22.29
N CYS A 693 4.33 10.62 23.38
CA CYS A 693 3.53 10.96 24.56
C CYS A 693 2.74 12.26 24.38
N THR A 694 1.61 12.37 25.08
CA THR A 694 0.82 13.60 25.16
C THR A 694 0.86 14.17 26.57
N PHE A 695 1.15 15.46 26.68
CA PHE A 695 1.21 16.17 27.95
C PHE A 695 0.11 17.24 28.02
N TYR A 696 -0.72 17.18 29.05
CA TYR A 696 -1.67 18.24 29.37
C TYR A 696 -1.17 19.07 30.55
N GLY A 697 -1.08 20.38 30.35
CA GLY A 697 -0.71 21.33 31.40
C GLY A 697 0.80 21.58 31.54
N ARG A 698 1.21 22.04 32.73
CA ARG A 698 2.59 22.44 33.02
C ARG A 698 3.51 21.23 33.14
N ASN A 699 4.79 21.40 32.80
CA ASN A 699 5.82 20.40 33.08
C ASN A 699 7.01 21.02 33.82
N ALA A 700 7.71 20.22 34.62
CA ALA A 700 8.92 20.64 35.32
C ALA A 700 9.96 19.52 35.34
N LEU A 701 11.14 19.82 34.78
CA LEU A 701 12.22 18.88 34.50
C LEU A 701 13.47 19.27 35.33
N ALA A 702 13.70 18.58 36.46
CA ALA A 702 14.70 18.90 37.47
C ALA A 702 16.16 19.01 36.99
N SER A 703 17.01 19.59 37.85
CA SER A 703 18.29 20.21 37.51
C SER A 703 19.49 19.29 37.23
N THR A 704 19.36 17.95 37.28
CA THR A 704 20.51 17.05 36.96
C THR A 704 20.22 15.89 36.01
N GLY A 705 19.00 15.75 35.49
CA GLY A 705 18.62 14.67 34.56
C GLY A 705 18.78 15.03 33.08
N LYS A 706 18.83 14.00 32.22
CA LYS A 706 18.64 14.17 30.77
C LYS A 706 17.21 13.81 30.39
N TYR A 707 16.56 14.68 29.63
CA TYR A 707 15.20 14.47 29.15
C TYR A 707 15.18 14.44 27.63
N VAL A 708 14.54 13.44 27.05
CA VAL A 708 14.42 13.30 25.59
C VAL A 708 12.95 13.10 25.25
N PHE A 709 12.40 13.98 24.42
CA PHE A 709 11.02 13.94 23.93
C PHE A 709 11.07 13.71 22.43
N ASN A 710 10.46 12.63 21.95
CA ASN A 710 10.39 12.27 20.54
C ASN A 710 8.93 12.19 20.12
N ASN A 711 8.55 12.97 19.10
CA ASN A 711 7.19 13.00 18.56
C ASN A 711 6.11 13.30 19.60
N CYS A 712 6.46 14.02 20.68
CA CYS A 712 5.52 14.32 21.76
C CYS A 712 4.61 15.49 21.39
N THR A 713 3.39 15.47 21.94
CA THR A 713 2.43 16.58 21.80
C THR A 713 2.23 17.25 23.14
N PHE A 714 2.44 18.56 23.19
CA PHE A 714 2.17 19.37 24.36
C PHE A 714 0.90 20.18 24.12
N LYS A 715 -0.07 20.03 25.03
CA LYS A 715 -1.39 20.64 24.92
C LYS A 715 -1.66 21.61 26.06
N TYR A 716 -2.33 22.70 25.72
CA TYR A 716 -2.76 23.70 26.66
C TYR A 716 -4.13 23.34 27.29
N THR A 717 -4.21 23.28 28.61
CA THR A 717 -5.45 23.06 29.37
C THR A 717 -5.99 24.33 30.05
N TYR A 718 -5.19 24.95 30.92
CA TYR A 718 -5.62 26.10 31.74
C TYR A 718 -4.66 27.29 31.63
N SER A 719 -5.19 28.52 31.82
CA SER A 719 -4.48 29.78 31.55
C SER A 719 -3.22 30.05 32.35
N ASN A 720 -3.06 29.41 33.51
CA ASN A 720 -1.95 29.71 34.43
C ASN A 720 -0.88 28.60 34.45
N TYR A 721 -1.01 27.56 33.61
CA TYR A 721 -0.17 26.35 33.63
C TYR A 721 0.27 25.96 32.21
N ASN A 722 0.95 26.88 31.52
CA ASN A 722 1.32 26.75 30.10
C ASN A 722 2.83 26.59 29.85
N THR A 723 3.62 26.28 30.87
CA THR A 723 5.08 26.24 30.76
C THR A 723 5.64 24.82 30.87
N THR A 724 6.65 24.52 30.05
CA THR A 724 7.58 23.41 30.31
C THR A 724 8.87 24.02 30.85
N ASN A 725 9.16 23.75 32.13
CA ASN A 725 10.31 24.32 32.85
C ASN A 725 11.49 23.37 32.73
N ILE A 726 12.61 23.89 32.23
CA ILE A 726 13.84 23.15 31.96
C ILE A 726 14.92 23.71 32.87
N TYR A 727 15.31 22.94 33.88
CA TYR A 727 16.34 23.32 34.86
C TYR A 727 17.73 22.72 34.54
N SER A 728 17.84 21.92 33.48
CA SER A 728 19.07 21.23 33.07
C SER A 728 19.17 21.07 31.55
N GLU A 729 19.02 19.86 31.00
CA GLU A 729 19.09 19.58 29.57
C GLU A 729 17.87 18.78 29.12
N ALA A 730 17.12 19.32 28.15
CA ALA A 730 16.01 18.63 27.52
C ALA A 730 16.11 18.69 25.99
N THR A 731 15.92 17.55 25.33
CA THR A 731 15.91 17.43 23.87
C THR A 731 14.48 17.17 23.40
N PHE A 732 14.02 17.91 22.41
CA PHE A 732 12.71 17.81 21.79
C PHE A 732 12.90 17.56 20.30
N ASN A 733 12.56 16.35 19.85
CA ASN A 733 12.63 15.93 18.47
C ASN A 733 11.20 15.79 17.94
N ASN A 734 10.89 16.54 16.88
CA ASN A 734 9.63 16.52 16.15
C ASN A 734 8.40 16.66 17.08
N CYS A 735 8.52 17.53 18.09
CA CYS A 735 7.47 17.75 19.08
C CYS A 735 6.49 18.84 18.63
N LYS A 736 5.20 18.64 18.94
CA LYS A 736 4.11 19.56 18.59
C LYS A 736 3.70 20.39 19.80
N TRP A 737 3.41 21.68 19.57
CA TRP A 737 3.11 22.66 20.60
C TRP A 737 1.91 23.52 20.23
N ASP A 738 0.94 23.62 21.14
CA ASP A 738 -0.17 24.58 21.03
C ASP A 738 0.30 26.04 21.16
N SER A 739 -0.45 26.96 20.52
CA SER A 739 -0.26 28.43 20.43
C SER A 739 -0.23 29.25 21.75
N LYS A 740 -0.06 28.60 22.91
CA LYS A 740 -0.01 29.26 24.23
C LYS A 740 1.10 28.72 25.11
N LEU A 741 1.87 27.76 24.63
CA LEU A 741 2.89 27.09 25.41
C LEU A 741 4.21 27.84 25.37
N GLU A 742 4.96 27.74 26.47
CA GLU A 742 6.30 28.32 26.59
C GLU A 742 7.31 27.28 27.08
N LEU A 743 8.54 27.34 26.55
CA LEU A 743 9.70 26.73 27.19
C LEU A 743 10.36 27.76 28.12
N ALA A 744 10.31 27.49 29.42
CA ALA A 744 11.03 28.27 30.42
C ALA A 744 12.38 27.60 30.69
N ILE A 745 13.47 28.21 30.23
CA ILE A 745 14.84 27.69 30.35
C ILE A 745 15.55 28.46 31.46
N ASP A 746 15.99 27.74 32.50
CA ASP A 746 16.69 28.33 33.65
C ASP A 746 18.14 28.73 33.29
N PRO A 747 18.76 29.71 33.98
CA PRO A 747 20.15 30.09 33.69
C PRO A 747 21.12 28.90 33.80
N GLY A 748 21.82 28.60 32.71
CA GLY A 748 22.75 27.46 32.62
C GLY A 748 22.12 26.17 32.09
N ALA A 749 20.80 26.14 31.91
CA ALA A 749 20.09 25.05 31.23
C ALA A 749 20.09 25.26 29.71
N LYS A 750 19.75 24.20 28.97
CA LYS A 750 19.53 24.26 27.52
C LYS A 750 18.40 23.33 27.09
N ALA A 751 17.63 23.78 26.10
CA ALA A 751 16.76 22.94 25.31
C ALA A 751 17.47 22.63 23.98
N ILE A 752 17.27 21.44 23.43
CA ILE A 752 17.69 21.09 22.07
C ILE A 752 16.41 20.81 21.30
N VAL A 753 15.95 21.73 20.46
CA VAL A 753 14.71 21.58 19.68
C VAL A 753 15.10 21.29 18.24
N ASP A 754 14.78 20.08 17.77
CA ASP A 754 15.09 19.62 16.40
C ASP A 754 16.55 19.84 16.00
N GLY A 755 17.46 19.57 16.95
CA GLY A 755 18.91 19.72 16.79
C GLY A 755 19.43 21.13 17.08
N GLU A 756 18.58 22.13 17.28
CA GLU A 756 18.98 23.49 17.64
C GLU A 756 19.09 23.68 19.15
N VAL A 757 20.24 24.17 19.62
CA VAL A 757 20.45 24.51 21.03
C VAL A 757 19.84 25.87 21.35
N ILE A 758 18.86 25.87 22.25
CA ILE A 758 18.17 27.06 22.75
C ILE A 758 18.47 27.24 24.23
N THR A 759 18.95 28.43 24.61
CA THR A 759 19.29 28.79 26.00
C THR A 759 18.41 29.91 26.55
N GLN A 760 17.43 30.34 25.78
CA GLN A 760 16.53 31.44 26.10
C GLN A 760 15.08 30.94 26.13
N ARG A 761 14.20 31.73 26.74
CA ARG A 761 12.77 31.40 26.77
C ARG A 761 12.20 31.30 25.34
N VAL A 762 11.36 30.29 25.09
CA VAL A 762 10.66 30.10 23.82
C VAL A 762 9.16 30.32 23.99
N VAL A 763 8.54 30.99 23.03
CA VAL A 763 7.08 31.13 22.89
C VAL A 763 6.67 30.53 21.55
N PHE A 764 5.72 29.60 21.55
CA PHE A 764 5.25 28.94 20.32
C PHE A 764 4.04 29.63 19.69
N ILE A 765 3.99 29.60 18.36
CA ILE A 765 2.88 30.09 17.53
C ILE A 765 2.50 28.99 16.53
N ALA A 766 1.28 28.47 16.64
CA ALA A 766 0.77 27.40 15.78
C ALA A 766 -0.35 27.87 14.82
N ASP A 767 -0.78 29.13 14.90
CA ASP A 767 -1.88 29.65 14.09
C ASP A 767 -1.82 31.18 13.89
N ALA A 768 -2.63 31.67 12.95
CA ALA A 768 -2.67 33.09 12.58
C ALA A 768 -3.15 34.01 13.73
N ARG A 769 -4.04 33.54 14.61
CA ARG A 769 -4.55 34.33 15.74
C ARG A 769 -3.51 34.50 16.84
N ALA A 770 -2.69 33.48 17.03
CA ALA A 770 -1.53 33.54 17.91
C ALA A 770 -0.46 34.50 17.37
N LEU A 771 -0.22 34.47 16.05
CA LEU A 771 0.69 35.41 15.39
C LEU A 771 0.21 36.86 15.52
N GLU A 772 -1.09 37.12 15.37
CA GLU A 772 -1.67 38.42 15.67
C GLU A 772 -1.47 38.80 17.13
N SER A 773 -1.75 37.91 18.07
CA SER A 773 -1.57 38.16 19.51
C SER A 773 -0.13 38.56 19.86
N PHE A 774 0.85 37.92 19.22
CA PHE A 774 2.25 38.32 19.30
C PHE A 774 2.49 39.73 18.76
N GLN A 775 1.95 40.05 17.57
CA GLN A 775 2.01 41.41 17.01
C GLN A 775 1.41 42.46 17.95
N GLN A 776 0.27 42.16 18.60
CA GLN A 776 -0.36 43.06 19.57
C GLN A 776 0.52 43.31 20.80
N SER A 777 1.17 42.25 21.28
CA SER A 777 2.09 42.27 22.42
C SER A 777 3.25 43.25 22.17
N VAL A 778 3.84 43.22 20.98
CA VAL A 778 4.91 44.14 20.59
C VAL A 778 4.39 45.56 20.43
N ASN A 779 3.34 45.75 19.63
CA ASN A 779 2.90 47.09 19.21
C ASN A 779 2.16 47.88 20.30
N TRP A 780 1.42 47.22 21.20
CA TRP A 780 0.53 47.90 22.14
C TRP A 780 0.84 47.62 23.61
N LYS A 781 1.57 46.54 23.93
CA LYS A 781 1.97 46.21 25.31
C LYS A 781 3.43 46.53 25.63
N ASN A 782 4.17 47.13 24.68
CA ASN A 782 5.59 47.46 24.81
C ASN A 782 6.48 46.25 25.18
N ASN A 783 6.07 45.04 24.76
CA ASN A 783 6.87 43.84 24.95
C ASN A 783 7.84 43.69 23.78
N THR A 784 9.12 44.00 23.98
CA THR A 784 10.13 43.98 22.91
C THR A 784 10.64 42.59 22.56
N TYR A 785 10.36 41.57 23.39
CA TYR A 785 10.87 40.20 23.29
C TYR A 785 12.41 40.07 23.33
N ALA A 786 13.12 41.07 23.86
CA ALA A 786 14.56 40.95 24.08
C ALA A 786 14.90 39.70 24.91
N GLY A 787 15.79 38.85 24.40
CA GLY A 787 16.18 37.59 25.05
C GLY A 787 15.11 36.49 25.00
N VAL A 788 14.13 36.59 24.09
CA VAL A 788 13.08 35.58 23.88
C VAL A 788 13.08 35.13 22.43
N THR A 789 12.93 33.83 22.22
CA THR A 789 12.69 33.23 20.90
C THR A 789 11.19 33.02 20.69
N VAL A 790 10.65 33.57 19.62
CA VAL A 790 9.30 33.33 19.14
C VAL A 790 9.43 32.34 17.99
N MET A 791 8.87 31.14 18.15
CA MET A 791 9.07 30.01 17.25
C MET A 791 7.75 29.55 16.65
N LEU A 792 7.73 29.30 15.34
CA LEU A 792 6.56 28.68 14.71
C LEU A 792 6.54 27.17 14.99
N SER A 793 5.35 26.64 15.26
CA SER A 793 5.10 25.21 15.46
C SER A 793 4.14 24.60 14.43
N ALA A 794 3.72 25.40 13.44
CA ALA A 794 2.91 24.99 12.30
C ALA A 794 3.03 26.02 11.16
N ASP A 795 2.61 25.62 9.95
CA ASP A 795 2.37 26.55 8.85
C ASP A 795 1.22 27.52 9.19
N ILE A 796 1.33 28.77 8.74
CA ILE A 796 0.36 29.83 9.01
C ILE A 796 -0.19 30.38 7.70
N ASP A 797 -1.51 30.26 7.50
CA ASP A 797 -2.21 31.01 6.46
C ASP A 797 -2.76 32.32 7.04
N MET A 798 -2.26 33.45 6.54
CA MET A 798 -2.71 34.78 6.97
C MET A 798 -4.14 35.12 6.50
N LYS A 799 -4.79 34.28 5.70
CA LYS A 799 -6.24 34.37 5.45
C LYS A 799 -7.08 34.07 6.70
N ASP A 800 -6.54 33.28 7.63
CA ASP A 800 -7.22 32.92 8.89
C ASP A 800 -7.00 33.97 9.99
N ALA A 801 -6.17 34.98 9.71
CA ALA A 801 -5.98 36.13 10.56
C ALA A 801 -7.30 36.90 10.76
N TYR A 802 -7.47 37.53 11.92
CA TYR A 802 -8.59 38.41 12.20
C TYR A 802 -8.60 39.66 11.32
N TYR A 803 -7.44 40.29 11.17
CA TYR A 803 -7.28 41.53 10.44
C TYR A 803 -6.93 41.26 8.98
N ALA A 804 -7.78 41.72 8.06
CA ALA A 804 -7.55 41.58 6.62
C ALA A 804 -6.27 42.28 6.12
N ASN A 805 -5.78 43.29 6.84
CA ASN A 805 -4.49 43.93 6.59
C ASN A 805 -3.61 43.77 7.83
N TRP A 806 -2.46 43.13 7.65
CA TRP A 806 -1.44 42.97 8.68
C TRP A 806 -0.85 44.31 9.09
N ILE A 807 -0.73 44.50 10.40
CA ILE A 807 -0.01 45.63 11.00
C ILE A 807 1.42 45.15 11.28
N PRO A 808 2.45 45.76 10.67
CA PRO A 808 3.83 45.32 10.89
C PRO A 808 4.22 45.26 12.37
N ILE A 809 4.92 44.20 12.76
CA ILE A 809 5.47 44.05 14.12
C ILE A 809 6.59 45.09 14.28
N GLY A 810 6.41 46.02 15.21
CA GLY A 810 7.34 47.11 15.43
C GLY A 810 7.42 48.09 14.28
N GLN A 811 6.31 48.73 13.91
CA GLN A 811 6.22 49.60 12.74
C GLN A 811 7.10 50.87 12.79
N THR A 812 7.56 51.29 13.98
CA THR A 812 8.32 52.52 14.23
C THR A 812 9.41 52.33 15.30
N GLY A 813 10.21 53.37 15.55
CA GLY A 813 11.25 53.41 16.59
C GLY A 813 10.79 53.22 18.00
N ALA A 814 9.51 53.47 18.26
CA ALA A 814 8.95 53.30 19.59
C ALA A 814 8.63 51.83 19.92
N THR A 815 8.43 50.97 18.91
CA THR A 815 7.87 49.62 19.09
C THR A 815 8.74 48.50 18.51
N GLN A 816 10.03 48.74 18.37
CA GLN A 816 10.99 47.82 17.73
C GLN A 816 10.96 46.41 18.31
N PHE A 817 11.02 45.40 17.44
CA PHE A 817 11.23 44.02 17.86
C PHE A 817 12.71 43.78 18.15
N LYS A 818 13.00 43.12 19.28
CA LYS A 818 14.37 42.88 19.80
C LYS A 818 14.65 41.41 20.13
N GLY A 819 13.74 40.51 19.78
CA GLY A 819 13.86 39.08 20.03
C GLY A 819 14.41 38.30 18.85
N THR A 820 14.32 36.98 18.95
CA THR A 820 14.51 36.06 17.84
C THR A 820 13.14 35.62 17.33
N PHE A 821 12.90 35.71 16.04
CA PHE A 821 11.77 35.06 15.37
C PHE A 821 12.31 33.92 14.50
N ASP A 822 11.93 32.70 14.85
CA ASP A 822 12.34 31.49 14.16
C ASP A 822 11.13 30.85 13.49
N GLY A 823 11.12 30.85 12.15
CA GLY A 823 10.11 30.15 11.38
C GLY A 823 10.20 28.64 11.50
N HIS A 824 11.33 28.11 11.99
CA HIS A 824 11.54 26.70 12.23
C HIS A 824 11.23 25.81 11.00
N GLY A 825 11.45 26.35 9.80
CA GLY A 825 11.18 25.69 8.52
C GLY A 825 9.74 25.82 8.02
N TYR A 826 8.82 26.40 8.82
CA TYR A 826 7.42 26.59 8.44
C TYR A 826 7.20 27.78 7.50
N THR A 827 6.02 27.76 6.87
CA THR A 827 5.59 28.74 5.87
C THR A 827 4.57 29.72 6.45
N ILE A 828 4.72 31.01 6.12
CA ILE A 828 3.69 32.03 6.27
C ILE A 828 3.13 32.38 4.89
N SER A 829 1.88 32.02 4.64
CA SER A 829 1.20 32.25 3.36
C SER A 829 0.29 33.46 3.39
N ASN A 830 0.11 34.10 2.23
CA ASN A 830 -0.91 35.14 1.98
C ASN A 830 -0.78 36.39 2.87
N LEU A 831 0.43 36.72 3.33
CA LEU A 831 0.67 37.93 4.12
C LEU A 831 0.27 39.18 3.32
N ASN A 832 -0.71 39.95 3.82
CA ASN A 832 -1.18 41.17 3.18
C ASN A 832 -0.96 42.39 4.07
N VAL A 833 -0.03 43.27 3.70
CA VAL A 833 0.28 44.53 4.39
C VAL A 833 -0.12 45.70 3.49
N ASN A 834 -0.92 46.62 4.03
CA ASN A 834 -1.22 47.89 3.38
C ASN A 834 -1.02 49.08 4.32
N ALA A 835 0.21 49.59 4.34
CA ALA A 835 0.66 50.70 5.19
C ALA A 835 0.74 52.03 4.42
N THR A 836 0.07 52.19 3.27
CA THR A 836 0.14 53.40 2.44
C THR A 836 -0.52 54.63 3.09
N SER A 837 -1.29 54.45 4.16
CA SER A 837 -1.81 55.56 4.98
C SER A 837 -0.75 56.19 5.88
N GLN A 838 0.40 55.53 6.07
CA GLN A 838 1.48 56.01 6.93
C GLN A 838 2.45 56.86 6.11
N THR A 839 2.39 58.18 6.28
CA THR A 839 3.13 59.15 5.44
C THR A 839 4.26 59.88 6.18
N GLY A 840 4.56 59.52 7.43
CA GLY A 840 5.69 60.07 8.18
C GLY A 840 7.03 59.42 7.77
N GLY A 841 8.14 60.16 7.90
CA GLY A 841 9.47 59.73 7.43
C GLY A 841 10.15 58.56 8.15
N HIS A 842 9.43 57.82 9.00
CA HIS A 842 10.00 56.75 9.84
C HIS A 842 9.10 55.50 9.98
N TYR A 843 8.10 55.34 9.12
CA TYR A 843 7.30 54.11 9.10
C TYR A 843 7.95 53.05 8.22
N SER A 844 7.89 51.78 8.62
CA SER A 844 8.45 50.68 7.84
C SER A 844 7.49 49.51 7.79
N SER A 845 7.57 48.73 6.72
CA SER A 845 6.51 47.78 6.37
C SER A 845 7.07 46.41 5.98
N GLY A 846 6.39 45.37 6.44
CA GLY A 846 6.68 43.96 6.26
C GLY A 846 5.93 43.12 7.29
N LEU A 847 6.30 41.84 7.46
CA LEU A 847 5.93 41.09 8.68
C LEU A 847 6.43 41.88 9.90
N PHE A 848 7.70 42.28 9.85
CA PHE A 848 8.31 43.23 10.78
C PHE A 848 8.47 44.61 10.14
N GLY A 849 8.24 45.66 10.92
CA GLY A 849 8.56 47.03 10.54
C GLY A 849 10.04 47.33 10.76
N TRP A 850 10.44 47.43 12.04
CA TRP A 850 11.78 47.78 12.53
C TRP A 850 12.34 46.70 13.46
N LEU A 851 13.54 46.25 13.13
CA LEU A 851 14.34 45.31 13.90
C LEU A 851 15.48 46.05 14.63
N ASN A 852 15.66 45.77 15.91
CA ASN A 852 16.78 46.27 16.73
C ASN A 852 17.39 45.11 17.54
N ASN A 853 18.64 44.75 17.25
CA ASN A 853 19.34 43.58 17.80
C ASN A 853 18.50 42.29 17.70
N ALA A 854 17.68 42.19 16.65
CA ALA A 854 16.75 41.09 16.45
C ALA A 854 17.25 40.11 15.38
N ILE A 855 16.87 38.84 15.54
CA ILE A 855 17.20 37.77 14.61
C ILE A 855 15.90 37.27 13.99
N VAL A 856 15.84 37.16 12.67
CA VAL A 856 14.72 36.54 11.95
C VAL A 856 15.27 35.44 11.05
N LYS A 857 14.81 34.20 11.22
CA LYS A 857 15.38 33.06 10.48
C LYS A 857 14.39 31.96 10.13
N ASN A 858 14.79 31.11 9.19
CA ASN A 858 14.16 29.83 8.85
C ASN A 858 12.67 29.91 8.52
N VAL A 859 12.24 30.94 7.79
CA VAL A 859 10.83 31.13 7.41
C VAL A 859 10.68 31.28 5.91
N THR A 860 9.70 30.59 5.34
CA THR A 860 9.30 30.78 3.95
C THR A 860 8.02 31.61 3.89
N PHE A 861 7.98 32.62 3.02
CA PHE A 861 6.78 33.38 2.72
C PHE A 861 6.26 33.03 1.34
N VAL A 862 4.95 32.77 1.24
CA VAL A 862 4.29 32.44 -0.03
C VAL A 862 3.16 33.43 -0.29
N ASN A 863 3.08 33.97 -1.51
CA ASN A 863 2.00 34.86 -1.96
C ASN A 863 1.85 36.14 -1.11
N ALA A 864 2.97 36.78 -0.75
CA ALA A 864 2.95 37.99 0.07
C ALA A 864 2.65 39.26 -0.75
N THR A 865 1.83 40.16 -0.23
CA THR A 865 1.61 41.51 -0.78
C THR A 865 1.93 42.54 0.28
N VAL A 866 2.95 43.37 0.04
CA VAL A 866 3.38 44.40 1.00
C VAL A 866 3.43 45.76 0.34
N LYS A 867 2.59 46.68 0.83
CA LYS A 867 2.51 48.07 0.36
C LYS A 867 2.86 49.04 1.48
N GLY A 868 3.75 49.99 1.22
CA GLY A 868 4.14 51.05 2.15
C GLY A 868 4.58 52.32 1.41
N ASN A 869 5.19 53.27 2.13
CA ASN A 869 5.65 54.54 1.54
C ASN A 869 7.14 54.86 1.79
N HIS A 870 7.85 54.06 2.59
CA HIS A 870 9.25 54.33 2.97
C HIS A 870 10.13 53.08 2.84
N ASN A 871 10.51 52.41 3.94
CA ASN A 871 11.26 51.16 3.87
C ASN A 871 10.30 49.98 3.84
N VAL A 872 10.36 49.16 2.78
CA VAL A 872 9.39 48.09 2.54
C VAL A 872 10.10 46.80 2.16
N GLY A 873 9.74 45.71 2.83
CA GLY A 873 10.12 44.34 2.46
C GLY A 873 9.15 43.33 3.07
N VAL A 874 9.14 42.09 2.57
CA VAL A 874 8.25 41.04 3.07
C VAL A 874 8.62 40.62 4.48
N VAL A 875 9.91 40.37 4.72
CA VAL A 875 10.40 39.93 6.04
C VAL A 875 10.50 41.11 6.98
N ALA A 876 11.18 42.18 6.56
CA ALA A 876 11.34 43.38 7.38
C ALA A 876 11.41 44.67 6.54
N GLY A 877 10.97 45.79 7.10
CA GLY A 877 11.20 47.10 6.48
C GLY A 877 12.62 47.64 6.73
N TYR A 878 13.08 47.67 7.98
CA TYR A 878 14.38 48.26 8.37
C TYR A 878 15.10 47.47 9.46
N MET A 879 16.42 47.36 9.31
CA MET A 879 17.35 46.79 10.28
C MET A 879 18.22 47.90 10.89
N GLU A 880 17.95 48.25 12.15
CA GLU A 880 18.52 49.45 12.78
C GLU A 880 19.93 49.25 13.37
N THR A 881 20.24 48.12 13.99
CA THR A 881 21.49 47.98 14.76
C THR A 881 22.35 46.85 14.25
N SER A 882 23.65 46.90 14.55
CA SER A 882 24.64 45.90 14.14
C SER A 882 24.37 44.47 14.64
N GLY A 883 23.48 44.28 15.61
CA GLY A 883 23.05 42.96 16.07
C GLY A 883 21.93 42.33 15.23
N CYS A 884 21.35 43.04 14.25
CA CYS A 884 20.25 42.51 13.46
C CYS A 884 20.72 41.50 12.40
N THR A 885 20.03 40.36 12.33
CA THR A 885 20.29 39.31 11.32
C THR A 885 18.99 38.82 10.71
N ILE A 886 18.94 38.73 9.38
CA ILE A 886 17.93 37.97 8.64
C ILE A 886 18.66 36.84 7.91
N SER A 887 18.30 35.59 8.17
CA SER A 887 19.02 34.46 7.57
C SER A 887 18.13 33.27 7.23
N ASN A 888 18.39 32.61 6.10
CA ASN A 888 17.62 31.43 5.69
C ASN A 888 16.12 31.74 5.59
N CYS A 889 15.79 32.89 5.01
CA CYS A 889 14.42 33.32 4.76
C CYS A 889 14.15 33.35 3.26
N HIS A 890 13.02 32.78 2.84
CA HIS A 890 12.70 32.59 1.44
C HIS A 890 11.37 33.25 1.10
N VAL A 891 11.26 33.84 -0.08
CA VAL A 891 10.00 34.45 -0.55
C VAL A 891 9.67 33.93 -1.93
N ILE A 892 8.49 33.33 -2.10
CA ILE A 892 7.99 32.76 -3.35
C ILE A 892 6.65 33.41 -3.68
N GLY A 893 6.55 34.11 -4.81
CA GLY A 893 5.33 34.84 -5.15
C GLY A 893 5.14 36.07 -4.27
N ALA A 894 5.64 37.23 -4.67
CA ALA A 894 5.43 38.44 -3.87
C ALA A 894 5.22 39.72 -4.69
N THR A 895 4.39 40.63 -4.17
CA THR A 895 4.23 41.99 -4.68
C THR A 895 4.63 42.99 -3.61
N VAL A 896 5.73 43.72 -3.84
CA VAL A 896 6.28 44.70 -2.89
C VAL A 896 6.27 46.08 -3.51
N VAL A 897 5.54 47.02 -2.91
CA VAL A 897 5.32 48.36 -3.47
C VAL A 897 5.61 49.42 -2.42
N ALA A 898 6.49 50.37 -2.74
CA ALA A 898 6.60 51.63 -2.01
C ALA A 898 6.20 52.82 -2.88
N ASN A 899 5.18 53.56 -2.44
CA ASN A 899 4.70 54.75 -3.13
C ASN A 899 5.46 56.00 -2.68
N HIS A 900 5.58 56.98 -3.57
CA HIS A 900 5.91 58.34 -3.19
C HIS A 900 4.64 59.02 -2.64
N ALA A 901 4.55 59.15 -1.31
CA ALA A 901 3.44 59.85 -0.66
C ALA A 901 3.73 61.34 -0.45
N ASN A 902 4.96 61.69 -0.07
CA ASN A 902 5.48 63.06 0.06
C ASN A 902 7.03 63.04 0.12
N ASN A 903 7.66 64.20 0.29
CA ASN A 903 9.12 64.33 0.36
C ASN A 903 9.78 63.51 1.50
N ASP A 904 9.08 63.32 2.63
CA ASP A 904 9.57 62.53 3.76
C ASP A 904 9.32 61.02 3.57
N ALA A 905 8.38 60.64 2.70
CA ALA A 905 7.97 59.27 2.41
C ALA A 905 7.96 59.03 0.89
N CYS A 906 9.15 59.10 0.31
CA CYS A 906 9.36 59.11 -1.14
C CYS A 906 9.58 57.72 -1.77
N GLY A 907 9.03 56.65 -1.19
CA GLY A 907 9.30 55.28 -1.67
C GLY A 907 10.78 54.93 -1.54
N ASP A 908 11.30 55.15 -0.34
CA ASP A 908 12.71 55.38 -0.03
C ASP A 908 13.62 54.19 -0.37
N LYS A 909 13.34 53.00 0.19
CA LYS A 909 14.21 51.80 0.06
C LYS A 909 13.37 50.52 0.04
N VAL A 910 13.43 49.77 -1.05
CA VAL A 910 12.55 48.60 -1.28
C VAL A 910 13.33 47.39 -1.76
N GLY A 911 13.17 46.27 -1.05
CA GLY A 911 13.66 44.95 -1.46
C GLY A 911 12.67 43.89 -1.03
N VAL A 912 12.66 42.72 -1.69
CA VAL A 912 11.68 41.68 -1.37
C VAL A 912 11.90 41.11 0.03
N ILE A 913 13.14 40.85 0.44
CA ILE A 913 13.43 40.39 1.81
C ILE A 913 13.40 41.57 2.78
N VAL A 914 14.18 42.62 2.49
CA VAL A 914 14.31 43.77 3.38
C VAL A 914 14.45 45.09 2.62
N GLY A 915 13.80 46.14 3.12
CA GLY A 915 13.91 47.49 2.57
C GLY A 915 15.29 48.09 2.77
N HIS A 916 15.76 48.18 4.02
CA HIS A 916 17.03 48.83 4.36
C HIS A 916 17.86 48.06 5.40
N ALA A 917 19.10 47.75 5.04
CA ALA A 917 20.10 47.04 5.85
C ALA A 917 21.46 47.77 5.80
N GLY A 918 21.45 49.09 6.04
CA GLY A 918 22.60 49.97 5.76
C GLY A 918 23.59 50.17 6.90
N ASN A 919 23.30 49.72 8.12
CA ASN A 919 24.20 49.93 9.25
C ASN A 919 25.30 48.86 9.28
N ALA A 920 26.52 49.28 9.65
CA ALA A 920 27.66 48.38 9.75
C ALA A 920 27.38 47.25 10.76
N GLY A 921 27.61 46.00 10.35
CA GLY A 921 27.43 44.81 11.19
C GLY A 921 26.08 44.10 11.04
N VAL A 922 25.09 44.72 10.39
CA VAL A 922 23.83 44.05 10.00
C VAL A 922 24.10 42.93 9.01
N LYS A 923 23.31 41.84 9.06
CA LYS A 923 23.48 40.67 8.19
C LYS A 923 22.20 40.21 7.50
N VAL A 924 22.28 39.97 6.19
CA VAL A 924 21.25 39.33 5.36
C VAL A 924 21.89 38.16 4.62
N GLU A 925 21.64 36.94 5.07
CA GLU A 925 22.43 35.77 4.69
C GLU A 925 21.59 34.59 4.20
N ASN A 926 21.99 33.94 3.12
CA ASN A 926 21.36 32.70 2.62
C ASN A 926 19.85 32.84 2.32
N CYS A 927 19.40 34.01 1.86
CA CYS A 927 18.01 34.27 1.52
C CYS A 927 17.77 34.13 0.01
N THR A 928 16.58 33.65 -0.38
CA THR A 928 16.22 33.54 -1.80
C THR A 928 14.87 34.18 -2.09
N VAL A 929 14.73 34.71 -3.30
CA VAL A 929 13.49 35.31 -3.79
C VAL A 929 13.15 34.70 -5.13
N LYS A 930 11.89 34.28 -5.30
CA LYS A 930 11.39 33.72 -6.55
C LYS A 930 10.03 34.32 -6.91
N ASP A 931 9.82 34.62 -8.20
CA ASP A 931 8.54 35.04 -8.77
C ASP A 931 7.95 36.28 -8.06
N ALA A 932 8.71 37.38 -8.03
CA ALA A 932 8.32 38.59 -7.30
C ALA A 932 8.36 39.87 -8.15
N THR A 933 7.56 40.86 -7.77
CA THR A 933 7.57 42.21 -8.34
C THR A 933 7.89 43.25 -7.27
N VAL A 934 8.83 44.13 -7.57
CA VAL A 934 9.22 45.26 -6.74
C VAL A 934 8.92 46.56 -7.47
N THR A 935 8.24 47.49 -6.80
CA THR A 935 8.02 48.86 -7.28
C THR A 935 8.46 49.85 -6.21
N ALA A 936 9.36 50.78 -6.56
CA ALA A 936 9.87 51.78 -5.63
C ALA A 936 9.93 53.19 -6.24
N GLY A 937 10.04 54.20 -5.36
CA GLY A 937 10.26 55.59 -5.73
C GLY A 937 11.72 55.97 -5.90
N ARG A 938 12.61 55.48 -5.02
CA ARG A 938 14.03 55.83 -5.03
C ARG A 938 14.98 54.64 -5.12
N ASP A 939 15.22 53.91 -4.03
CA ASP A 939 16.21 52.82 -3.98
C ASP A 939 15.52 51.46 -4.06
N ALA A 940 15.79 50.65 -5.11
CA ALA A 940 15.09 49.38 -5.33
C ALA A 940 16.04 48.25 -5.75
N GLY A 941 15.93 47.10 -5.08
CA GLY A 941 16.67 45.88 -5.40
C GLY A 941 15.81 44.63 -5.34
N GLN A 942 16.29 43.54 -5.92
CA GLN A 942 15.58 42.27 -6.00
C GLN A 942 15.43 41.62 -4.62
N VAL A 943 16.48 41.65 -3.78
CA VAL A 943 16.45 41.06 -2.43
C VAL A 943 16.47 42.17 -1.37
N VAL A 944 17.36 43.15 -1.52
CA VAL A 944 17.57 44.25 -0.56
C VAL A 944 17.48 45.60 -1.26
N GLY A 945 16.76 46.56 -0.67
CA GLY A 945 16.65 47.91 -1.24
C GLY A 945 17.94 48.71 -1.16
N ALA A 946 18.50 48.89 0.04
CA ALA A 946 19.83 49.51 0.20
C ALA A 946 20.63 48.91 1.37
N ALA A 947 21.91 48.60 1.12
CA ALA A 947 22.81 47.98 2.09
C ALA A 947 24.29 48.25 1.78
N LEU A 948 25.16 48.05 2.77
CA LEU A 948 26.60 47.85 2.54
C LEU A 948 26.80 46.47 1.89
N THR A 949 27.70 46.34 0.91
CA THR A 949 27.93 45.04 0.23
C THR A 949 28.28 43.92 1.21
N ALA A 950 29.09 44.22 2.24
CA ALA A 950 29.50 43.26 3.25
C ALA A 950 28.34 42.69 4.09
N ASN A 951 27.17 43.34 4.08
CA ASN A 951 26.01 42.91 4.86
C ASN A 951 25.17 41.83 4.14
N VAL A 952 25.38 41.58 2.84
CA VAL A 952 24.54 40.68 2.04
C VAL A 952 25.38 39.52 1.48
N VAL A 953 25.12 38.31 1.99
CA VAL A 953 25.95 37.12 1.68
C VAL A 953 25.06 35.97 1.22
N ASN A 954 25.46 35.28 0.14
CA ASN A 954 24.76 34.10 -0.40
C ASN A 954 23.26 34.32 -0.69
N CYS A 955 22.88 35.54 -1.07
CA CYS A 955 21.50 35.86 -1.44
C CYS A 955 21.32 35.78 -2.96
N SER A 956 20.16 35.29 -3.41
CA SER A 956 19.84 35.17 -4.84
C SER A 956 18.38 35.50 -5.15
N ALA A 957 18.11 35.82 -6.41
CA ALA A 957 16.79 36.13 -6.91
C ALA A 957 16.57 35.49 -8.29
N GLU A 958 15.40 34.89 -8.49
CA GLU A 958 14.96 34.26 -9.73
C GLU A 958 13.61 34.86 -10.16
N ASN A 959 13.47 35.26 -11.43
CA ASN A 959 12.23 35.82 -11.96
C ASN A 959 11.67 36.99 -11.12
N VAL A 960 12.54 37.95 -10.77
CA VAL A 960 12.16 39.16 -10.03
C VAL A 960 12.15 40.36 -10.96
N THR A 961 11.01 41.07 -11.02
CA THR A 961 10.86 42.29 -11.81
C THR A 961 10.94 43.51 -10.92
N VAL A 962 11.93 44.38 -11.15
CA VAL A 962 12.11 45.65 -10.42
C VAL A 962 11.69 46.83 -11.30
N THR A 963 10.82 47.69 -10.79
CA THR A 963 10.23 48.83 -11.50
C THR A 963 10.33 50.12 -10.70
N ALA A 964 10.46 51.25 -11.41
CA ALA A 964 10.43 52.58 -10.83
C ALA A 964 9.05 53.22 -11.03
N ASN A 965 8.50 53.87 -9.99
CA ASN A 965 7.26 54.67 -10.11
C ASN A 965 7.52 56.18 -10.34
N GLY A 966 8.80 56.59 -10.49
CA GLY A 966 9.20 57.74 -11.31
C GLY A 966 8.99 59.15 -10.73
N GLN A 967 9.01 59.34 -9.41
CA GLN A 967 8.69 60.65 -8.81
C GLN A 967 9.73 61.19 -7.80
N CYS A 968 10.93 60.59 -7.69
CA CYS A 968 11.88 60.92 -6.62
C CYS A 968 13.27 61.28 -7.14
N THR A 969 13.90 62.29 -6.53
CA THR A 969 15.25 62.76 -6.88
C THR A 969 16.31 61.76 -6.42
N GLY A 970 17.28 61.45 -7.29
CA GLY A 970 18.39 60.55 -6.96
C GLY A 970 18.03 59.06 -6.92
N ALA A 971 17.00 58.63 -7.66
CA ALA A 971 16.57 57.24 -7.73
C ALA A 971 17.67 56.29 -8.22
N ASN A 972 17.89 55.20 -7.49
CA ASN A 972 18.79 54.11 -7.83
C ASN A 972 17.99 52.80 -7.85
N VAL A 973 17.38 52.55 -9.00
CA VAL A 973 16.56 51.36 -9.26
C VAL A 973 17.41 50.40 -10.07
N ASN A 974 17.88 49.33 -9.43
CA ASN A 974 18.79 48.37 -10.03
C ASN A 974 18.17 46.97 -10.02
N ASN A 975 18.20 46.30 -11.17
CA ASN A 975 17.73 44.93 -11.28
C ASN A 975 18.84 43.95 -10.82
N ALA A 976 19.22 44.07 -9.56
CA ALA A 976 20.28 43.30 -8.91
C ALA A 976 19.86 42.91 -7.49
N VAL A 977 20.61 42.00 -6.87
CA VAL A 977 20.37 41.55 -5.48
C VAL A 977 20.27 42.73 -4.50
N ILE A 978 21.14 43.73 -4.66
CA ILE A 978 21.13 44.99 -3.90
C ILE A 978 20.77 46.14 -4.84
N GLY A 979 19.79 46.96 -4.46
CA GLY A 979 19.41 48.16 -5.21
C GLY A 979 20.49 49.23 -5.16
N ARG A 980 20.64 49.85 -3.99
CA ARG A 980 21.70 50.81 -3.70
C ARG A 980 22.76 50.22 -2.78
N VAL A 981 24.00 50.19 -3.26
CA VAL A 981 25.18 49.93 -2.43
C VAL A 981 25.57 51.20 -1.69
N LEU A 982 25.78 51.10 -0.38
CA LEU A 982 26.23 52.18 0.48
C LEU A 982 27.75 52.13 0.67
N ASP A 983 28.35 53.28 0.93
CA ASP A 983 29.80 53.45 1.15
C ASP A 983 30.17 53.37 2.64
#